data_AF-A0AAJ0G2B1-F1
#
_entry.id   AF-A0AAJ0G2B1-F1
#
_cell.length_a   1.000
_cell.length_b   1.000
_cell.length_c   1.000
_cell.angle_alpha   90.00
_cell.angle_beta   90.00
_cell.angle_gamma   90.00
#
_symmetry.space_group_name_H-M   'P 1'
#
loop_
_entity.id
_entity.type
_entity.pdbx_description
1 polymer ?
#
loop_
_entity_poly.entity_id
_entity_poly.type
_entity_poly.pdbx_seq_one_letter_code
_entity_poly.pdbx_strand_id
1 'polypeptide(L)'
;MAASPLAEPAKARTMFAGILNVEDEIGHIRSQLDRIEHLVNVKTVQAAPTTPAPALNHGTPRPRGSIASPWASANTPSAAASPNVAVKNFPFMKIQTSSFTEMAGLGGDYGSVMVRLEQTAPLTASSATGMFVLQHGKVMTALQSFSTKIHPWYPILEDGFSACISSFMANAFERRTDTFLVLMVLASGTIAQHDSHGIALEERPDAMYLNAAMEMLHLVVLEQTIRSVQCLVAASIHYYLLLKPIQAHDLILLAIKKAQNLHISGALEHDHVRLEHWIRVYRIALLIEAELVIPLQLADSNAWETEEDIALPTGTDIWSYENDASFLPADSPGTTKSVQSDDVITYLLAEIAMRRMLRRNTTAISLGADGSAEFAPLVAKELESQLEQWFSFLPEPLRFSREFDDMHHDHSLQTPFLRTQYWACMVSFYWPAVVQVMEAKLLTETTINGCRLYFKSFREFVRSAVGALGTCLPNKWTIYASIFAISLGAYMGASSSLLTPFASQDTWDTLKLARDAFGDDCRNILDTALVALYLLQLRVAETVGFRQLKDNINPHSAILVANETGVIKGQNTMRFISNTVIAITIGIASFGSFVHSKPTQDWLLPRSSQCVRDGTTPFGVTNVGDFVKIYDPSVGEPNKWYINDHTFVHDEKSGTWHMFGITHQEPADPENEHFFAHATAPQLYGPWTKQPFALQVDPAYGETHLWAPYVVKSKDTYYMFYCGGGADEAASAINLATSKDLFHWKRAPKGPLFRDGVAARDPFVTRIGGQWVLYYCGNDKPTGGHHTVLYRTSHDLFHWSERRVAYTDPTTGTGGGVTESPWVYKHGENWYLFIGPRPSQQAYIGTDVFVSKDPFHFDVKDRVGHIRSHALELVTVAGENFVSHCGWGQGGLFLAPLVWPAEKDLQRCPVTQ
;
A
#
# COMPACT_ATOMS: atom_id res chain seq x y z
N MET A 1 -29.81 59.69 -42.16
CA MET A 1 -29.32 58.47 -42.84
C MET A 1 -28.05 58.04 -42.13
N ALA A 2 -28.06 56.83 -41.57
CA ALA A 2 -26.97 56.01 -41.02
C ALA A 2 -25.91 56.68 -40.12
N ALA A 3 -25.96 56.34 -38.82
CA ALA A 3 -24.90 56.56 -37.83
C ALA A 3 -24.51 55.21 -37.18
N SER A 4 -23.19 55.02 -37.05
CA SER A 4 -22.35 54.11 -36.23
C SER A 4 -22.81 52.70 -35.76
N PRO A 5 -21.87 51.72 -35.71
CA PRO A 5 -22.11 50.39 -35.15
C PRO A 5 -21.91 50.37 -33.63
N LEU A 6 -22.86 49.76 -32.91
CA LEU A 6 -22.73 49.38 -31.50
C LEU A 6 -22.29 47.93 -31.40
N ALA A 7 -21.27 47.72 -30.59
CA ALA A 7 -20.78 46.43 -30.13
C ALA A 7 -21.71 45.86 -29.04
N GLU A 8 -22.07 44.58 -29.16
CA GLU A 8 -22.52 43.72 -28.05
C GLU A 8 -22.15 42.25 -28.33
N PRO A 9 -21.98 41.41 -27.29
CA PRO A 9 -20.75 40.65 -27.12
C PRO A 9 -20.85 39.17 -27.51
N ALA A 10 -19.72 38.64 -27.99
CA ALA A 10 -19.44 37.23 -28.24
C ALA A 10 -19.45 36.32 -26.98
N LYS A 11 -20.11 36.73 -25.88
CA LYS A 11 -20.25 35.93 -24.64
C LYS A 11 -21.55 35.11 -24.56
N ALA A 12 -22.56 35.40 -25.37
CA ALA A 12 -23.85 34.69 -25.31
C ALA A 12 -23.89 33.38 -26.10
N ARG A 13 -23.06 33.21 -27.15
CA ARG A 13 -23.06 31.97 -27.97
C ARG A 13 -22.29 30.81 -27.37
N THR A 14 -21.30 31.08 -26.53
CA THR A 14 -20.53 30.04 -25.81
C THR A 14 -21.27 29.52 -24.57
N MET A 15 -22.15 30.33 -23.99
CA MET A 15 -22.97 29.96 -22.82
C MET A 15 -24.15 29.06 -23.20
N PHE A 16 -24.76 29.26 -24.37
CA PHE A 16 -25.89 28.44 -24.86
C PHE A 16 -25.47 27.06 -25.39
N ALA A 17 -24.23 26.90 -25.86
CA ALA A 17 -23.72 25.60 -26.32
C ALA A 17 -23.41 24.63 -25.15
N GLY A 18 -23.01 25.15 -23.98
CA GLY A 18 -22.81 24.35 -22.76
C GLY A 18 -24.11 23.93 -22.09
N ILE A 19 -25.16 24.77 -22.15
CA ILE A 19 -26.47 24.48 -21.54
C ILE A 19 -27.22 23.37 -22.31
N LEU A 20 -27.13 23.36 -23.65
CA LEU A 20 -27.70 22.30 -24.50
C LEU A 20 -27.07 20.92 -24.25
N ASN A 21 -25.78 20.86 -23.93
CA ASN A 21 -25.07 19.59 -23.67
C ASN A 21 -25.48 18.97 -22.32
N VAL A 22 -25.75 19.82 -21.32
CA VAL A 22 -26.24 19.40 -19.99
C VAL A 22 -27.70 18.94 -20.06
N GLU A 23 -28.54 19.56 -20.89
CA GLU A 23 -29.93 19.12 -21.09
C GLU A 23 -30.02 17.77 -21.83
N ASP A 24 -29.15 17.52 -22.82
CA ASP A 24 -29.07 16.22 -23.51
C ASP A 24 -28.52 15.11 -22.60
N GLU A 25 -27.53 15.41 -21.75
CA GLU A 25 -27.04 14.49 -20.72
C GLU A 25 -28.13 14.18 -19.68
N ILE A 26 -28.85 15.19 -19.18
CA ILE A 26 -29.98 15.00 -18.25
C ILE A 26 -31.11 14.21 -18.94
N GLY A 27 -31.37 14.45 -20.22
CA GLY A 27 -32.35 13.68 -21.01
C GLY A 27 -31.97 12.21 -21.18
N HIS A 28 -30.69 11.92 -21.42
CA HIS A 28 -30.17 10.55 -21.47
C HIS A 28 -30.28 9.87 -20.10
N ILE A 29 -29.87 10.57 -19.04
CA ILE A 29 -29.92 10.13 -17.65
C ILE A 29 -31.38 9.85 -17.19
N ARG A 30 -32.36 10.66 -17.61
CA ARG A 30 -33.80 10.46 -17.36
C ARG A 30 -34.40 9.30 -18.15
N SER A 31 -34.05 9.13 -19.42
CA SER A 31 -34.49 7.96 -20.20
C SER A 31 -33.96 6.62 -19.66
N GLN A 32 -32.88 6.67 -18.88
CA GLN A 32 -32.26 5.53 -18.20
C GLN A 32 -32.91 5.26 -16.82
N LEU A 33 -33.57 6.25 -16.20
CA LEU A 33 -34.28 6.16 -14.91
C LEU A 33 -35.62 5.44 -14.97
N ASP A 34 -36.41 5.65 -16.03
CA ASP A 34 -37.68 4.93 -16.25
C ASP A 34 -37.48 3.40 -16.25
N ARG A 35 -36.24 2.94 -16.50
CA ARG A 35 -35.85 1.51 -16.46
C ARG A 35 -35.51 1.00 -15.06
N ILE A 36 -35.08 1.87 -14.13
CA ILE A 36 -34.77 1.52 -12.73
C ILE A 36 -36.05 1.32 -11.92
N GLU A 37 -37.07 2.16 -12.16
CA GLU A 37 -38.40 2.06 -11.52
C GLU A 37 -39.08 0.71 -11.77
N HIS A 38 -38.90 0.13 -12.96
CA HIS A 38 -39.42 -1.20 -13.30
C HIS A 38 -38.68 -2.36 -12.60
N LEU A 39 -37.41 -2.19 -12.22
CA LEU A 39 -36.56 -3.26 -11.67
C LEU A 39 -36.80 -3.49 -10.17
N VAL A 40 -37.16 -2.45 -9.41
CA VAL A 40 -37.43 -2.57 -7.96
C VAL A 40 -38.88 -2.98 -7.67
N ASN A 41 -39.82 -2.74 -8.60
CA ASN A 41 -41.25 -3.03 -8.45
C ASN A 41 -41.70 -4.45 -8.91
N VAL A 42 -40.77 -5.37 -9.21
CA VAL A 42 -41.11 -6.67 -9.84
C VAL A 42 -41.98 -7.59 -8.95
N LYS A 43 -42.18 -7.32 -7.66
CA LYS A 43 -43.11 -8.10 -6.80
C LYS A 43 -44.56 -7.60 -6.76
N THR A 44 -44.93 -6.50 -7.41
CA THR A 44 -46.32 -5.99 -7.34
C THR A 44 -47.28 -6.48 -8.43
N VAL A 45 -46.83 -7.23 -9.44
CA VAL A 45 -47.73 -7.74 -10.51
C VAL A 45 -47.49 -9.22 -10.80
N GLN A 46 -47.89 -10.10 -9.88
CA GLN A 46 -48.26 -11.47 -10.24
C GLN A 46 -49.48 -11.91 -9.43
N ALA A 47 -50.67 -11.58 -9.96
CA ALA A 47 -51.90 -12.28 -9.63
C ALA A 47 -52.72 -12.49 -10.91
N ALA A 48 -52.66 -13.73 -11.40
CA ALA A 48 -53.70 -14.52 -12.09
C ALA A 48 -53.28 -15.10 -13.47
N PRO A 49 -53.58 -16.40 -13.73
CA PRO A 49 -53.10 -17.15 -14.90
C PRO A 49 -54.16 -17.36 -15.99
N THR A 50 -53.73 -17.72 -17.22
CA THR A 50 -54.33 -18.79 -18.08
C THR A 50 -53.63 -18.93 -19.45
N THR A 51 -52.98 -20.08 -19.68
CA THR A 51 -53.02 -21.08 -20.80
C THR A 51 -53.27 -20.70 -22.29
N PRO A 52 -52.85 -21.54 -23.29
CA PRO A 52 -51.99 -21.10 -24.40
C PRO A 52 -52.45 -21.48 -25.85
N ALA A 53 -51.58 -21.13 -26.82
CA ALA A 53 -51.35 -21.73 -28.17
C ALA A 53 -51.88 -20.96 -29.43
N PRO A 54 -51.48 -21.30 -30.68
CA PRO A 54 -50.26 -20.79 -31.34
C PRO A 54 -50.50 -20.27 -32.80
N ALA A 55 -49.55 -19.55 -33.42
CA ALA A 55 -49.45 -19.46 -34.89
C ALA A 55 -48.08 -18.99 -35.41
N LEU A 56 -47.62 -19.72 -36.43
CA LEU A 56 -46.43 -19.53 -37.28
C LEU A 56 -46.51 -18.27 -38.19
N ASN A 57 -45.37 -17.62 -38.50
CA ASN A 57 -44.66 -17.77 -39.79
C ASN A 57 -43.55 -16.71 -40.06
N HIS A 58 -42.37 -17.25 -40.38
CA HIS A 58 -41.37 -16.89 -41.41
C HIS A 58 -40.99 -15.43 -41.76
N GLY A 59 -39.68 -15.18 -41.66
CA GLY A 59 -38.92 -14.21 -42.47
C GLY A 59 -37.40 -14.44 -42.36
N THR A 60 -36.79 -14.91 -43.44
CA THR A 60 -35.45 -15.52 -43.63
C THR A 60 -34.19 -14.64 -43.39
N PRO A 61 -32.98 -15.26 -43.30
CA PRO A 61 -31.75 -14.70 -42.71
C PRO A 61 -30.75 -14.13 -43.72
N ARG A 62 -29.81 -13.30 -43.26
CA ARG A 62 -28.58 -12.93 -44.00
C ARG A 62 -27.35 -12.80 -43.09
N PRO A 63 -26.12 -12.95 -43.64
CA PRO A 63 -25.09 -13.79 -43.06
C PRO A 63 -23.97 -13.06 -42.32
N ARG A 64 -23.22 -13.87 -41.55
CA ARG A 64 -21.92 -13.62 -40.91
C ARG A 64 -21.03 -12.65 -41.70
N GLY A 65 -20.70 -11.52 -41.07
CA GLY A 65 -19.58 -10.65 -41.41
C GLY A 65 -18.45 -10.83 -40.40
N SER A 66 -17.34 -11.36 -40.89
CA SER A 66 -15.98 -11.41 -40.34
C SER A 66 -15.70 -10.59 -39.07
N ILE A 67 -15.34 -11.29 -37.99
CA ILE A 67 -14.59 -10.74 -36.87
C ILE A 67 -13.18 -10.41 -37.38
N ALA A 68 -12.84 -9.12 -37.43
CA ALA A 68 -11.46 -8.67 -37.56
C ALA A 68 -10.99 -8.20 -36.17
N SER A 69 -9.97 -8.86 -35.65
CA SER A 69 -9.26 -8.51 -34.42
C SER A 69 -8.66 -7.11 -34.47
N PRO A 70 -8.54 -6.40 -33.32
CA PRO A 70 -7.60 -5.31 -33.22
C PRO A 70 -6.65 -5.46 -32.03
N TRP A 71 -5.59 -6.25 -32.21
CA TRP A 71 -4.27 -5.84 -31.72
C TRP A 71 -3.49 -5.29 -32.90
N ALA A 72 -3.46 -3.96 -33.04
CA ALA A 72 -2.45 -3.24 -33.81
C ALA A 72 -2.36 -1.80 -33.29
N SER A 73 -1.21 -1.51 -32.70
CA SER A 73 -0.71 -0.19 -32.28
C SER A 73 -0.46 0.76 -33.46
N ALA A 74 -0.70 2.07 -33.29
CA ALA A 74 0.32 3.13 -33.38
C ALA A 74 -0.26 4.55 -33.54
N ASN A 75 0.45 5.49 -32.92
CA ASN A 75 0.26 6.94 -32.85
C ASN A 75 0.09 7.69 -34.18
N THR A 76 -0.66 8.79 -34.12
CA THR A 76 -0.26 10.09 -34.71
C THR A 76 -0.89 11.25 -33.91
N PRO A 77 -0.16 12.35 -33.61
CA PRO A 77 -0.65 13.41 -32.74
C PRO A 77 -1.43 14.46 -33.54
N SER A 78 -2.68 14.72 -33.14
CA SER A 78 -3.42 15.93 -33.51
C SER A 78 -3.71 16.74 -32.24
N ALA A 79 -3.27 17.99 -32.22
CA ALA A 79 -3.38 18.90 -31.09
C ALA A 79 -4.81 19.44 -30.95
N ALA A 80 -5.70 18.63 -30.37
CA ALA A 80 -6.93 19.05 -29.71
C ALA A 80 -7.33 17.93 -28.73
N ALA A 81 -7.37 18.22 -27.42
CA ALA A 81 -7.71 17.22 -26.40
C ALA A 81 -9.14 16.69 -26.66
N SER A 82 -9.28 15.38 -26.85
CA SER A 82 -10.59 14.75 -27.06
C SER A 82 -11.39 14.72 -25.74
N PRO A 83 -12.73 14.90 -25.77
CA PRO A 83 -13.63 14.83 -24.62
C PRO A 83 -13.37 13.65 -23.66
N ASN A 84 -13.06 12.48 -24.24
CA ASN A 84 -12.78 11.25 -23.50
C ASN A 84 -11.49 11.29 -22.67
N VAL A 85 -10.52 12.17 -22.98
CA VAL A 85 -9.23 12.23 -22.26
C VAL A 85 -9.40 12.97 -20.93
N ALA A 86 -10.19 14.04 -20.90
CA ALA A 86 -10.42 14.83 -19.69
C ALA A 86 -11.19 14.05 -18.62
N VAL A 87 -12.24 13.33 -19.02
CA VAL A 87 -12.98 12.43 -18.12
C VAL A 87 -12.11 11.26 -17.65
N LYS A 88 -11.29 10.70 -18.54
CA LYS A 88 -10.38 9.58 -18.22
C LYS A 88 -9.26 9.96 -17.24
N ASN A 89 -8.87 11.23 -17.22
CA ASN A 89 -7.82 11.74 -16.33
C ASN A 89 -8.38 12.32 -15.02
N PHE A 90 -9.69 12.40 -14.84
CA PHE A 90 -10.27 12.97 -13.61
C PHE A 90 -9.92 12.11 -12.37
N PRO A 91 -9.55 12.72 -11.22
CA PRO A 91 -9.08 12.01 -10.04
C PRO A 91 -10.22 11.39 -9.22
N PHE A 92 -10.88 10.35 -9.73
CA PHE A 92 -11.90 9.60 -8.99
C PHE A 92 -11.35 8.98 -7.69
N MET A 93 -12.11 9.02 -6.58
CA MET A 93 -11.72 8.45 -5.27
C MET A 93 -11.69 6.92 -5.28
N LYS A 94 -10.80 6.34 -6.07
CA LYS A 94 -10.57 4.90 -6.23
C LYS A 94 -9.07 4.68 -6.22
N ILE A 95 -8.65 3.61 -5.57
CA ILE A 95 -7.22 3.29 -5.41
C ILE A 95 -6.54 3.01 -6.76
N GLN A 96 -7.30 2.46 -7.71
CA GLN A 96 -6.83 2.23 -9.07
C GLN A 96 -6.70 3.49 -9.95
N THR A 97 -7.24 4.64 -9.55
CA THR A 97 -7.23 5.85 -10.39
C THR A 97 -5.90 6.60 -10.24
N SER A 98 -5.04 6.50 -11.25
CA SER A 98 -3.70 7.10 -11.24
C SER A 98 -3.67 8.60 -10.93
N SER A 99 -4.61 9.39 -11.48
CA SER A 99 -4.68 10.83 -11.21
C SER A 99 -5.09 11.14 -9.77
N PHE A 100 -5.91 10.28 -9.15
CA PHE A 100 -6.28 10.42 -7.74
C PHE A 100 -5.11 10.08 -6.82
N THR A 101 -4.40 8.98 -7.09
CA THR A 101 -3.23 8.59 -6.29
C THR A 101 -2.07 9.57 -6.48
N GLU A 102 -1.87 10.11 -7.69
CA GLU A 102 -0.90 11.17 -7.96
C GLU A 102 -1.27 12.48 -7.27
N MET A 103 -2.54 12.92 -7.34
CA MET A 103 -3.04 14.08 -6.59
C MET A 103 -2.86 13.89 -5.08
N ALA A 104 -3.01 12.65 -4.61
CA ALA A 104 -2.76 12.30 -3.24
C ALA A 104 -1.27 12.13 -2.91
N GLY A 105 -0.30 12.34 -3.80
CA GLY A 105 1.13 12.12 -3.50
C GLY A 105 1.44 10.65 -3.15
N LEU A 106 0.69 9.73 -3.75
CA LEU A 106 0.89 8.28 -3.70
C LEU A 106 1.32 7.72 -5.06
N GLY A 107 1.45 8.56 -6.09
CA GLY A 107 2.08 8.21 -7.37
C GLY A 107 1.12 7.50 -8.32
N GLY A 108 1.35 7.68 -9.61
CA GLY A 108 0.41 7.22 -10.64
C GLY A 108 0.28 5.70 -10.75
N ASP A 109 1.26 4.92 -10.28
CA ASP A 109 1.28 3.46 -10.37
C ASP A 109 0.89 2.74 -9.07
N TYR A 110 0.46 3.48 -8.04
CA TYR A 110 0.12 2.95 -6.71
C TYR A 110 -0.86 1.77 -6.74
N GLY A 111 -1.96 1.90 -7.48
CA GLY A 111 -2.95 0.83 -7.61
C GLY A 111 -2.35 -0.44 -8.21
N SER A 112 -1.46 -0.31 -9.20
CA SER A 112 -0.75 -1.45 -9.77
C SER A 112 0.29 -2.05 -8.81
N VAL A 113 0.95 -1.23 -7.99
CA VAL A 113 1.90 -1.69 -6.96
C VAL A 113 1.18 -2.55 -5.93
N MET A 114 0.00 -2.14 -5.46
CA MET A 114 -0.79 -2.93 -4.49
C MET A 114 -1.15 -4.31 -5.03
N VAL A 115 -1.55 -4.39 -6.30
CA VAL A 115 -1.83 -5.69 -6.95
C VAL A 115 -0.56 -6.56 -7.03
N ARG A 116 0.58 -5.98 -7.42
CA ARG A 116 1.86 -6.71 -7.50
C ARG A 116 2.35 -7.22 -6.14
N LEU A 117 2.13 -6.46 -5.07
CA LEU A 117 2.50 -6.86 -3.72
C LEU A 117 1.78 -8.14 -3.29
N GLU A 118 0.46 -8.21 -3.45
CA GLU A 118 -0.30 -9.42 -3.10
C GLU A 118 0.06 -10.60 -4.02
N GLN A 119 0.31 -10.35 -5.31
CA GLN A 119 0.73 -11.39 -6.26
C GLN A 119 2.11 -12.00 -5.94
N THR A 120 3.00 -11.20 -5.35
CA THR A 120 4.36 -11.64 -5.00
C THR A 120 4.47 -12.13 -3.55
N ALA A 121 3.41 -11.97 -2.76
CA ALA A 121 3.33 -12.51 -1.41
C ALA A 121 3.37 -14.06 -1.48
N PRO A 122 4.25 -14.71 -0.70
CA PRO A 122 4.32 -16.16 -0.70
C PRO A 122 3.00 -16.75 -0.23
N LEU A 123 2.44 -17.69 -1.01
CA LEU A 123 1.28 -18.47 -0.57
C LEU A 123 1.65 -19.20 0.72
N THR A 124 1.09 -18.76 1.85
CA THR A 124 1.29 -19.41 3.15
C THR A 124 0.71 -20.82 3.10
N ALA A 125 1.57 -21.80 2.82
CA ALA A 125 1.21 -23.21 2.90
C ALA A 125 0.98 -23.56 4.38
N SER A 126 -0.28 -23.76 4.75
CA SER A 126 -0.60 -24.30 6.07
C SER A 126 -0.10 -25.75 6.13
N SER A 127 0.89 -26.01 7.00
CA SER A 127 1.39 -27.36 7.30
C SER A 127 0.36 -28.13 8.13
N ALA A 128 -0.76 -28.50 7.53
CA ALA A 128 -1.70 -29.42 8.14
C ALA A 128 -1.16 -30.86 8.00
N THR A 129 -0.13 -31.19 8.77
CA THR A 129 0.43 -32.55 8.89
C THR A 129 -0.27 -33.32 10.02
N GLY A 130 -1.60 -33.35 9.97
CA GLY A 130 -2.45 -34.01 10.97
C GLY A 130 -3.55 -34.87 10.35
N MET A 131 -3.98 -35.90 11.06
CA MET A 131 -5.06 -36.80 10.66
C MET A 131 -6.39 -36.02 10.53
N PHE A 132 -7.02 -36.07 9.36
CA PHE A 132 -8.30 -35.39 9.07
C PHE A 132 -9.46 -36.14 9.74
N VAL A 133 -9.97 -35.59 10.86
CA VAL A 133 -11.10 -36.17 11.61
C VAL A 133 -12.30 -35.24 11.55
N LEU A 134 -13.35 -35.67 10.85
CA LEU A 134 -14.62 -34.96 10.81
C LEU A 134 -15.44 -35.24 12.07
N GLN A 135 -15.67 -34.20 12.86
CA GLN A 135 -16.59 -34.26 14.00
C GLN A 135 -17.94 -33.68 13.59
N HIS A 136 -19.00 -34.49 13.67
CA HIS A 136 -20.35 -34.08 13.27
C HIS A 136 -20.77 -32.75 13.91
N GLY A 137 -20.57 -32.57 15.22
CA GLY A 137 -20.90 -31.32 15.91
C GLY A 137 -20.21 -30.08 15.31
N LYS A 138 -18.91 -30.18 14.96
CA LYS A 138 -18.16 -29.07 14.36
C LYS A 138 -18.66 -28.73 12.95
N VAL A 139 -18.98 -29.76 12.15
CA VAL A 139 -19.56 -29.59 10.82
C VAL A 139 -20.88 -28.84 10.90
N MET A 140 -21.76 -29.23 11.83
CA MET A 140 -23.06 -28.61 12.00
C MET A 140 -22.97 -27.15 12.44
N THR A 141 -22.07 -26.81 13.37
CA THR A 141 -21.89 -25.41 13.80
C THR A 141 -21.29 -24.53 12.70
N ALA A 142 -20.36 -25.05 11.90
CA ALA A 142 -19.81 -24.33 10.75
C ALA A 142 -20.90 -24.08 9.69
N LEU A 143 -21.74 -25.07 9.39
CA LEU A 143 -22.88 -24.92 8.46
C LEU A 143 -23.87 -23.87 8.93
N GLN A 144 -24.23 -23.88 10.23
CA GLN A 144 -25.12 -22.88 10.80
C GLN A 144 -24.52 -21.47 10.71
N SER A 145 -23.21 -21.34 10.99
CA SER A 145 -22.50 -20.06 10.90
C SER A 145 -22.45 -19.55 9.46
N PHE A 146 -22.21 -20.42 8.48
CA PHE A 146 -22.28 -20.06 7.06
C PHE A 146 -23.68 -19.60 6.66
N SER A 147 -24.70 -20.36 7.04
CA SER A 147 -26.10 -20.08 6.71
C SER A 147 -26.60 -18.74 7.26
N THR A 148 -26.11 -18.33 8.43
CA THR A 148 -26.60 -17.14 9.14
C THR A 148 -25.76 -15.89 8.85
N LYS A 149 -24.45 -16.04 8.60
CA LYS A 149 -23.53 -14.90 8.48
C LYS A 149 -22.98 -14.66 7.07
N ILE A 150 -23.08 -15.62 6.14
CA ILE A 150 -22.51 -15.52 4.78
C ILE A 150 -23.58 -15.68 3.70
N HIS A 151 -24.34 -16.78 3.75
CA HIS A 151 -25.36 -17.09 2.74
C HIS A 151 -26.44 -16.00 2.54
N PRO A 152 -26.84 -15.21 3.56
CA PRO A 152 -27.78 -14.10 3.35
C PRO A 152 -27.25 -12.97 2.46
N TRP A 153 -25.93 -12.88 2.31
CA TRP A 153 -25.26 -11.95 1.40
C TRP A 153 -25.07 -12.55 0.01
N TYR A 154 -24.70 -13.83 -0.04
CA TYR A 154 -24.39 -14.58 -1.25
C TYR A 154 -25.14 -15.93 -1.27
N PRO A 155 -26.42 -15.95 -1.68
CA PRO A 155 -27.25 -17.15 -1.65
C PRO A 155 -26.89 -18.14 -2.79
N ILE A 156 -25.71 -18.76 -2.71
CA ILE A 156 -25.17 -19.62 -3.78
C ILE A 156 -25.67 -21.07 -3.73
N LEU A 157 -26.32 -21.47 -2.62
CA LEU A 157 -26.75 -22.85 -2.38
C LEU A 157 -28.21 -23.06 -2.78
N GLU A 158 -28.49 -24.20 -3.43
CA GLU A 158 -29.83 -24.65 -3.81
C GLU A 158 -30.50 -25.52 -2.73
N ASP A 159 -31.82 -25.58 -2.69
CA ASP A 159 -32.60 -26.40 -1.74
C ASP A 159 -32.11 -27.86 -1.58
N GLY A 160 -31.59 -28.46 -2.66
CA GLY A 160 -31.03 -29.81 -2.66
C GLY A 160 -29.69 -29.98 -1.93
N PHE A 161 -29.08 -28.91 -1.45
CA PHE A 161 -27.73 -28.92 -0.88
C PHE A 161 -27.62 -29.82 0.37
N SER A 162 -28.68 -29.98 1.16
CA SER A 162 -28.68 -30.87 2.33
C SER A 162 -28.45 -32.34 2.00
N ALA A 163 -28.88 -32.80 0.81
CA ALA A 163 -28.56 -34.13 0.33
C ALA A 163 -27.05 -34.28 0.05
N CYS A 164 -26.40 -33.20 -0.40
CA CYS A 164 -24.95 -33.15 -0.61
C CYS A 164 -24.20 -33.25 0.73
N ILE A 165 -24.66 -32.54 1.76
CA ILE A 165 -24.12 -32.65 3.13
C ILE A 165 -24.28 -34.08 3.67
N SER A 166 -25.46 -34.68 3.51
CA SER A 166 -25.73 -36.04 3.97
C SER A 166 -24.83 -37.06 3.27
N SER A 167 -24.66 -36.94 1.95
CA SER A 167 -23.75 -37.76 1.17
C SER A 167 -22.29 -37.57 1.60
N PHE A 168 -21.87 -36.33 1.85
CA PHE A 168 -20.54 -36.02 2.37
C PHE A 168 -20.31 -36.64 3.75
N MET A 169 -21.27 -36.56 4.67
CA MET A 169 -21.15 -37.16 6.00
C MET A 169 -21.05 -38.69 5.94
N ALA A 170 -21.71 -39.33 4.96
CA ALA A 170 -21.59 -40.76 4.73
C ALA A 170 -20.28 -41.17 4.04
N ASN A 171 -19.78 -40.33 3.12
CA ASN A 171 -18.66 -40.63 2.21
C ASN A 171 -17.63 -39.48 2.15
N ALA A 172 -17.15 -39.02 3.30
CA ALA A 172 -16.35 -37.81 3.49
C ALA A 172 -15.07 -37.64 2.66
N PHE A 173 -14.63 -38.68 1.96
CA PHE A 173 -13.39 -38.73 1.19
C PHE A 173 -13.61 -39.00 -0.31
N GLU A 174 -14.87 -39.06 -0.76
CA GLU A 174 -15.14 -39.20 -2.19
C GLU A 174 -14.74 -37.92 -2.93
N ARG A 175 -13.81 -38.07 -3.89
CA ARG A 175 -13.27 -36.94 -4.66
C ARG A 175 -14.24 -36.49 -5.76
N ARG A 176 -15.18 -35.61 -5.41
CA ARG A 176 -16.19 -35.00 -6.30
C ARG A 176 -16.39 -33.51 -6.06
N THR A 177 -16.96 -32.81 -7.03
CA THR A 177 -17.28 -31.39 -6.92
C THR A 177 -18.31 -31.07 -5.83
N ASP A 178 -19.22 -32.00 -5.52
CA ASP A 178 -20.12 -31.90 -4.34
C ASP A 178 -19.33 -31.79 -3.03
N THR A 179 -18.33 -32.65 -2.84
CA THR A 179 -17.44 -32.64 -1.67
C THR A 179 -16.62 -31.35 -1.62
N PHE A 180 -16.11 -30.86 -2.75
CA PHE A 180 -15.42 -29.57 -2.82
C PHE A 180 -16.32 -28.43 -2.32
N LEU A 181 -17.56 -28.36 -2.81
CA LEU A 181 -18.51 -27.32 -2.41
C LEU A 181 -18.79 -27.38 -0.90
N VAL A 182 -19.07 -28.57 -0.35
CA VAL A 182 -19.30 -28.74 1.08
C VAL A 182 -18.08 -28.30 1.89
N LEU A 183 -16.87 -28.69 1.50
CA LEU A 183 -15.64 -28.27 2.19
C LEU A 183 -15.44 -26.74 2.15
N MET A 184 -15.73 -26.08 1.03
CA MET A 184 -15.65 -24.61 0.94
C MET A 184 -16.71 -23.90 1.81
N VAL A 185 -17.92 -24.45 1.88
CA VAL A 185 -18.98 -23.95 2.76
C VAL A 185 -18.56 -24.10 4.23
N LEU A 186 -18.00 -25.25 4.61
CA LEU A 186 -17.50 -25.50 5.97
C LEU A 186 -16.32 -24.58 6.31
N ALA A 187 -15.34 -24.45 5.41
CA ALA A 187 -14.19 -23.56 5.59
C ALA A 187 -14.65 -22.12 5.86
N SER A 188 -15.56 -21.61 5.04
CA SER A 188 -16.13 -20.27 5.20
C SER A 188 -16.96 -20.13 6.48
N GLY A 189 -17.73 -21.15 6.82
CA GLY A 189 -18.50 -21.23 8.06
C GLY A 189 -17.63 -21.21 9.32
N THR A 190 -16.49 -21.89 9.31
CA THR A 190 -15.54 -21.87 10.44
C THR A 190 -14.91 -20.49 10.64
N ILE A 191 -14.61 -19.74 9.58
CA ILE A 191 -14.17 -18.34 9.71
C ILE A 191 -15.27 -17.47 10.32
N ALA A 192 -16.51 -17.60 9.83
CA ALA A 192 -17.64 -16.81 10.33
C ALA A 192 -18.06 -17.17 11.75
N GLN A 193 -17.70 -18.36 12.25
CA GLN A 193 -18.05 -18.81 13.59
C GLN A 193 -17.30 -18.01 14.68
N HIS A 194 -16.08 -17.54 14.42
CA HIS A 194 -15.30 -16.78 15.39
C HIS A 194 -15.93 -15.41 15.68
N ASP A 195 -15.87 -14.99 16.95
CA ASP A 195 -16.39 -13.69 17.39
C ASP A 195 -15.55 -12.52 16.87
N SER A 196 -14.24 -12.74 16.67
CA SER A 196 -13.32 -11.78 16.07
C SER A 196 -12.76 -12.35 14.78
N HIS A 197 -12.95 -11.62 13.67
CA HIS A 197 -12.45 -12.02 12.37
C HIS A 197 -10.93 -12.02 12.32
N GLY A 198 -10.26 -11.03 12.92
CA GLY A 198 -8.80 -10.97 13.01
C GLY A 198 -8.19 -12.20 13.68
N ILE A 199 -8.82 -12.71 14.74
CA ILE A 199 -8.41 -13.97 15.39
C ILE A 199 -8.62 -15.16 14.44
N ALA A 200 -9.75 -15.22 13.74
CA ALA A 200 -10.02 -16.29 12.77
C ALA A 200 -8.96 -16.34 11.67
N LEU A 201 -8.49 -15.19 11.20
CA LEU A 201 -7.45 -15.09 10.18
C LEU A 201 -6.06 -15.49 10.71
N GLU A 202 -5.79 -15.27 12.01
CA GLU A 202 -4.54 -15.73 12.65
C GLU A 202 -4.54 -17.24 12.93
N GLU A 203 -5.62 -17.77 13.51
CA GLU A 203 -5.71 -19.18 13.92
C GLU A 203 -5.99 -20.14 12.76
N ARG A 204 -6.53 -19.63 11.65
CA ARG A 204 -6.82 -20.38 10.42
C ARG A 204 -7.63 -21.67 10.67
N PRO A 205 -8.82 -21.59 11.30
CA PRO A 205 -9.68 -22.75 11.57
C PRO A 205 -10.19 -23.41 10.28
N ASP A 206 -10.19 -22.66 9.18
CA ASP A 206 -10.55 -23.09 7.82
C ASP A 206 -9.55 -24.06 7.21
N ALA A 207 -8.27 -24.00 7.62
CA ALA A 207 -7.16 -24.51 6.83
C ALA A 207 -7.29 -25.99 6.46
N MET A 208 -7.85 -26.81 7.36
CA MET A 208 -8.05 -28.24 7.08
C MET A 208 -9.08 -28.49 5.96
N TYR A 209 -10.17 -27.72 5.95
CA TYR A 209 -11.23 -27.83 4.95
C TYR A 209 -10.77 -27.23 3.62
N LEU A 210 -10.09 -26.08 3.69
CA LEU A 210 -9.51 -25.41 2.54
C LEU A 210 -8.49 -26.31 1.83
N ASN A 211 -7.53 -26.89 2.55
CA ASN A 211 -6.51 -27.75 1.97
C ASN A 211 -7.12 -28.98 1.29
N ALA A 212 -8.08 -29.64 1.95
CA ALA A 212 -8.79 -30.78 1.38
C ALA A 212 -9.58 -30.42 0.11
N ALA A 213 -10.22 -29.25 0.07
CA ALA A 213 -10.89 -28.76 -1.13
C ALA A 213 -9.86 -28.48 -2.25
N MET A 214 -8.74 -27.83 -1.94
CA MET A 214 -7.73 -27.44 -2.92
C MET A 214 -7.06 -28.65 -3.61
N GLU A 215 -6.96 -29.81 -2.96
CA GLU A 215 -6.56 -31.07 -3.62
C GLU A 215 -7.48 -31.46 -4.78
N MET A 216 -8.74 -31.02 -4.75
CA MET A 216 -9.79 -31.37 -5.69
C MET A 216 -10.09 -30.24 -6.69
N LEU A 217 -9.35 -29.12 -6.63
CA LEU A 217 -9.55 -27.96 -7.50
C LEU A 217 -9.48 -28.32 -8.99
N HIS A 218 -8.60 -29.26 -9.37
CA HIS A 218 -8.47 -29.73 -10.75
C HIS A 218 -9.78 -30.32 -11.30
N LEU A 219 -10.58 -31.00 -10.47
CA LEU A 219 -11.89 -31.53 -10.88
C LEU A 219 -12.85 -30.39 -11.20
N VAL A 220 -12.90 -29.37 -10.34
CA VAL A 220 -13.73 -28.16 -10.53
C VAL A 220 -13.34 -27.41 -11.79
N VAL A 221 -12.04 -27.21 -12.03
CA VAL A 221 -11.54 -26.48 -13.20
C VAL A 221 -11.92 -27.18 -14.50
N LEU A 222 -11.77 -28.51 -14.55
CA LEU A 222 -12.03 -29.30 -15.75
C LEU A 222 -13.53 -29.56 -16.00
N GLU A 223 -14.34 -29.70 -14.96
CA GLU A 223 -15.78 -29.98 -15.08
C GLU A 223 -16.56 -28.77 -15.62
N GLN A 224 -17.46 -28.97 -16.58
CA GLN A 224 -18.30 -27.90 -17.17
C GLN A 224 -19.77 -28.05 -16.72
N THR A 225 -20.05 -27.70 -15.46
CA THR A 225 -21.38 -27.80 -14.86
C THR A 225 -21.67 -26.57 -14.00
N ILE A 226 -22.95 -26.35 -13.66
CA ILE A 226 -23.30 -25.27 -12.71
C ILE A 226 -22.63 -25.52 -11.34
N ARG A 227 -22.48 -26.79 -10.94
CA ARG A 227 -21.78 -27.18 -9.72
C ARG A 227 -20.34 -26.68 -9.71
N SER A 228 -19.60 -26.81 -10.82
CA SER A 228 -18.23 -26.30 -10.87
C SER A 228 -18.17 -24.77 -10.83
N VAL A 229 -19.15 -24.07 -11.40
CA VAL A 229 -19.30 -22.61 -11.23
C VAL A 229 -19.57 -22.28 -9.76
N GLN A 230 -20.53 -22.94 -9.10
CA GLN A 230 -20.81 -22.76 -7.67
C GLN A 230 -19.56 -22.98 -6.80
N CYS A 231 -18.78 -24.03 -7.08
CA CYS A 231 -17.54 -24.32 -6.36
C CYS A 231 -16.54 -23.16 -6.47
N LEU A 232 -16.37 -22.57 -7.66
CA LEU A 232 -15.47 -21.44 -7.86
C LEU A 232 -15.98 -20.18 -7.17
N VAL A 233 -17.28 -19.91 -7.20
CA VAL A 233 -17.88 -18.79 -6.45
C VAL A 233 -17.71 -19.00 -4.95
N ALA A 234 -17.96 -20.21 -4.42
CA ALA A 234 -17.74 -20.53 -3.01
C ALA A 234 -16.26 -20.38 -2.60
N ALA A 235 -15.34 -20.82 -3.45
CA ALA A 235 -13.91 -20.63 -3.24
C ALA A 235 -13.50 -19.14 -3.29
N SER A 236 -14.09 -18.36 -4.20
CA SER A 236 -13.90 -16.92 -4.28
C SER A 236 -14.39 -16.23 -3.00
N ILE A 237 -15.60 -16.52 -2.54
CA ILE A 237 -16.15 -16.02 -1.27
C ILE A 237 -15.21 -16.35 -0.11
N HIS A 238 -14.68 -17.57 -0.07
CA HIS A 238 -13.76 -17.97 0.99
C HIS A 238 -12.46 -17.16 0.99
N TYR A 239 -11.80 -17.00 -0.17
CA TYR A 239 -10.60 -16.14 -0.25
C TYR A 239 -10.92 -14.68 0.05
N TYR A 240 -12.13 -14.22 -0.29
CA TYR A 240 -12.58 -12.88 0.04
C TYR A 240 -12.74 -12.69 1.56
N LEU A 241 -13.25 -13.70 2.28
CA LEU A 241 -13.26 -13.76 3.74
C LEU A 241 -11.86 -13.82 4.35
N LEU A 242 -10.87 -14.37 3.63
CA LEU A 242 -9.47 -14.35 4.03
C LEU A 242 -8.77 -13.01 3.72
N LEU A 243 -9.51 -12.01 3.22
CA LEU A 243 -9.00 -10.69 2.80
C LEU A 243 -7.94 -10.80 1.69
N LYS A 244 -8.13 -11.76 0.78
CA LYS A 244 -7.27 -12.10 -0.37
C LYS A 244 -7.99 -11.80 -1.70
N PRO A 245 -8.16 -10.51 -2.07
CA PRO A 245 -8.97 -10.08 -3.20
C PRO A 245 -8.46 -10.57 -4.55
N ILE A 246 -7.14 -10.79 -4.74
CA ILE A 246 -6.60 -11.25 -6.03
C ILE A 246 -6.97 -12.70 -6.30
N GLN A 247 -6.80 -13.58 -5.30
CA GLN A 247 -7.19 -14.99 -5.42
C GLN A 247 -8.71 -15.11 -5.56
N ALA A 248 -9.48 -14.30 -4.84
CA ALA A 248 -10.93 -14.25 -4.99
C ALA A 248 -11.34 -13.84 -6.41
N HIS A 249 -10.66 -12.83 -6.98
CA HIS A 249 -10.91 -12.33 -8.32
C HIS A 249 -10.56 -13.35 -9.42
N ASP A 250 -9.41 -14.03 -9.34
CA ASP A 250 -9.03 -15.01 -10.36
C ASP A 250 -10.03 -16.16 -10.45
N LEU A 251 -10.55 -16.60 -9.29
CA LEU A 251 -11.61 -17.61 -9.21
C LEU A 251 -12.94 -17.10 -9.75
N ILE A 252 -13.29 -15.83 -9.49
CA ILE A 252 -14.55 -15.25 -9.98
C ILE A 252 -14.55 -15.06 -11.50
N LEU A 253 -13.42 -14.63 -12.07
CA LEU A 253 -13.26 -14.54 -13.53
C LEU A 253 -13.45 -15.90 -14.19
N LEU A 254 -12.84 -16.95 -13.63
CA LEU A 254 -13.03 -18.31 -14.14
C LEU A 254 -14.48 -18.78 -14.00
N ALA A 255 -15.14 -18.48 -12.88
CA ALA A 255 -16.55 -18.80 -12.66
C ALA A 255 -17.44 -18.11 -13.69
N ILE A 256 -17.26 -16.81 -13.92
CA ILE A 256 -18.01 -16.01 -14.91
C ILE A 256 -17.83 -16.60 -16.31
N LYS A 257 -16.60 -16.89 -16.73
CA LYS A 257 -16.34 -17.44 -18.07
C LYS A 257 -16.95 -18.83 -18.25
N LYS A 258 -16.90 -19.69 -17.23
CA LYS A 258 -17.58 -21.00 -17.26
C LYS A 258 -19.11 -20.85 -17.30
N ALA A 259 -19.66 -19.93 -16.52
CA ALA A 259 -21.09 -19.65 -16.51
C ALA A 259 -21.57 -19.11 -17.88
N GLN A 260 -20.83 -18.20 -18.52
CA GLN A 260 -21.10 -17.72 -19.87
C GLN A 260 -21.09 -18.86 -20.89
N ASN A 261 -20.11 -19.77 -20.81
CA ASN A 261 -20.05 -20.93 -21.70
C ASN A 261 -21.27 -21.86 -21.54
N LEU A 262 -21.72 -22.10 -20.31
CA LEU A 262 -22.92 -22.90 -20.05
C LEU A 262 -24.16 -22.26 -20.68
N HIS A 263 -24.31 -20.95 -20.53
CA HIS A 263 -25.43 -20.20 -21.11
C HIS A 263 -25.40 -20.23 -22.65
N ILE A 264 -24.26 -19.89 -23.26
CA ILE A 264 -24.10 -19.84 -24.72
C ILE A 264 -24.28 -21.22 -25.35
N SER A 265 -23.89 -22.30 -24.66
CA SER A 265 -24.04 -23.66 -25.17
C SER A 265 -25.48 -24.18 -25.21
N GLY A 266 -26.45 -23.43 -24.65
CA GLY A 266 -27.84 -23.86 -24.53
C GLY A 266 -28.07 -24.96 -23.49
N ALA A 267 -27.08 -25.28 -22.66
CA ALA A 267 -27.14 -26.38 -21.68
C ALA A 267 -28.26 -26.24 -20.62
N LEU A 268 -28.88 -25.06 -20.53
CA LEU A 268 -29.85 -24.68 -19.51
C LEU A 268 -31.25 -24.34 -20.07
N GLU A 269 -31.45 -24.37 -21.38
CA GLU A 269 -32.66 -23.84 -22.05
C GLU A 269 -33.96 -24.56 -21.67
N HIS A 270 -33.89 -25.79 -21.17
CA HIS A 270 -35.06 -26.66 -20.92
C HIS A 270 -35.28 -27.00 -19.43
N ASP A 271 -34.46 -26.45 -18.54
CA ASP A 271 -34.54 -26.72 -17.10
C ASP A 271 -34.64 -25.41 -16.33
N HIS A 272 -35.87 -24.99 -16.06
CA HIS A 272 -36.16 -23.72 -15.40
C HIS A 272 -35.55 -23.64 -13.99
N VAL A 273 -35.44 -24.76 -13.27
CA VAL A 273 -34.85 -24.79 -11.93
C VAL A 273 -33.33 -24.58 -12.03
N ARG A 274 -32.66 -25.28 -12.95
CA ARG A 274 -31.21 -25.10 -13.17
C ARG A 274 -30.88 -23.74 -13.77
N LEU A 275 -31.76 -23.19 -14.61
CA LEU A 275 -31.61 -21.84 -15.15
C LEU A 275 -31.72 -20.79 -14.06
N GLU A 276 -32.72 -20.87 -13.19
CA GLU A 276 -32.87 -19.95 -12.04
C GLU A 276 -31.65 -20.02 -11.12
N HIS A 277 -31.21 -21.23 -10.83
CA HIS A 277 -30.03 -21.45 -10.01
C HIS A 277 -28.76 -20.84 -10.64
N TRP A 278 -28.57 -21.04 -11.96
CA TRP A 278 -27.49 -20.42 -12.72
C TRP A 278 -27.59 -18.88 -12.70
N ILE A 279 -28.78 -18.30 -12.89
CA ILE A 279 -28.99 -16.84 -12.84
C ILE A 279 -28.50 -16.31 -11.49
N ARG A 280 -28.91 -16.92 -10.38
CA ARG A 280 -28.52 -16.48 -9.04
C ARG A 280 -27.01 -16.54 -8.82
N VAL A 281 -26.38 -17.68 -9.12
CA VAL A 281 -24.93 -17.87 -8.95
C VAL A 281 -24.14 -16.92 -9.86
N TYR A 282 -24.59 -16.72 -11.09
CA TYR A 282 -23.97 -15.79 -12.03
C TYR A 282 -24.08 -14.34 -11.58
N ARG A 283 -25.25 -13.91 -11.08
CA ARG A 283 -25.43 -12.57 -10.52
C ARG A 283 -24.51 -12.33 -9.33
N ILE A 284 -24.41 -13.28 -8.41
CA ILE A 284 -23.49 -13.20 -7.27
C ILE A 284 -22.03 -13.09 -7.75
N ALA A 285 -21.65 -13.86 -8.79
CA ALA A 285 -20.32 -13.76 -9.36
C ALA A 285 -20.03 -12.37 -9.93
N LEU A 286 -21.00 -11.79 -10.63
CA LEU A 286 -20.90 -10.41 -11.11
C LEU A 286 -20.79 -9.41 -9.94
N LEU A 287 -21.61 -9.55 -8.89
CA LEU A 287 -21.56 -8.69 -7.70
C LEU A 287 -20.15 -8.68 -7.07
N ILE A 288 -19.57 -9.87 -6.84
CA ILE A 288 -18.22 -10.02 -6.28
C ILE A 288 -17.16 -9.41 -7.22
N GLU A 289 -17.25 -9.67 -8.52
CA GLU A 289 -16.34 -9.04 -9.50
C GLU A 289 -16.43 -7.51 -9.42
N ALA A 290 -17.63 -6.95 -9.37
CA ALA A 290 -17.82 -5.50 -9.25
C ALA A 290 -17.27 -4.95 -7.94
N GLU A 291 -17.40 -5.67 -6.84
CA GLU A 291 -16.82 -5.30 -5.54
C GLU A 291 -15.29 -5.19 -5.61
N LEU A 292 -14.64 -6.12 -6.30
CA LEU A 292 -13.17 -6.19 -6.39
C LEU A 292 -12.59 -5.23 -7.42
N VAL A 293 -13.23 -5.08 -8.59
CA VAL A 293 -12.75 -4.24 -9.71
C VAL A 293 -12.99 -2.75 -9.47
N ILE A 294 -13.90 -2.35 -8.57
CA ILE A 294 -14.12 -0.92 -8.24
C ILE A 294 -12.87 -0.29 -7.57
N PRO A 295 -12.30 -0.87 -6.49
CA PRO A 295 -11.11 -0.32 -5.85
C PRO A 295 -9.80 -0.73 -6.54
N LEU A 296 -9.69 -1.92 -7.14
CA LEU A 296 -8.43 -2.45 -7.68
C LEU A 296 -8.36 -2.41 -9.21
N GLN A 297 -7.14 -2.25 -9.72
CA GLN A 297 -6.86 -2.29 -11.15
C GLN A 297 -6.72 -3.74 -11.63
N LEU A 298 -7.85 -4.41 -11.80
CA LEU A 298 -7.93 -5.82 -12.22
C LEU A 298 -8.54 -5.96 -13.61
N ALA A 299 -8.37 -7.14 -14.21
CA ALA A 299 -8.95 -7.45 -15.51
C ALA A 299 -10.48 -7.62 -15.39
N ASP A 300 -11.26 -6.86 -16.15
CA ASP A 300 -12.72 -7.00 -16.20
C ASP A 300 -13.12 -8.16 -17.14
N SER A 301 -14.11 -8.96 -16.75
CA SER A 301 -14.67 -10.02 -17.60
C SER A 301 -15.46 -9.47 -18.80
N ASN A 302 -15.84 -8.19 -18.75
CA ASN A 302 -16.80 -7.49 -19.62
C ASN A 302 -18.20 -8.12 -19.64
N ALA A 303 -18.51 -8.99 -18.67
CA ALA A 303 -19.79 -9.67 -18.58
C ALA A 303 -20.98 -8.74 -18.32
N TRP A 304 -20.70 -7.57 -17.76
CA TRP A 304 -21.65 -6.51 -17.48
C TRP A 304 -22.28 -5.88 -18.73
N GLU A 305 -21.61 -5.96 -19.89
CA GLU A 305 -22.16 -5.45 -21.16
C GLU A 305 -23.40 -6.24 -21.62
N THR A 306 -23.50 -7.50 -21.19
CA THR A 306 -24.59 -8.43 -21.54
C THR A 306 -25.54 -8.69 -20.36
N GLU A 307 -25.42 -7.92 -19.29
CA GLU A 307 -26.10 -8.16 -18.01
C GLU A 307 -27.60 -7.82 -18.05
N GLU A 308 -27.99 -6.90 -18.93
CA GLU A 308 -29.37 -6.48 -19.17
C GLU A 308 -30.21 -7.59 -19.83
N ASP A 309 -29.57 -8.47 -20.61
CA ASP A 309 -30.23 -9.56 -21.33
C ASP A 309 -30.56 -10.75 -20.41
N ILE A 310 -29.99 -10.77 -19.21
CA ILE A 310 -30.18 -11.84 -18.23
C ILE A 310 -31.38 -11.47 -17.35
N ALA A 311 -32.20 -12.46 -16.98
CA ALA A 311 -33.33 -12.26 -16.07
C ALA A 311 -32.88 -11.98 -14.62
N LEU A 312 -33.74 -11.35 -13.83
CA LEU A 312 -33.50 -11.17 -12.39
C LEU A 312 -33.79 -12.48 -11.64
N PRO A 313 -33.05 -12.79 -10.56
CA PRO A 313 -33.34 -13.96 -9.74
C PRO A 313 -34.68 -13.78 -9.00
N THR A 314 -35.42 -14.87 -8.89
CA THR A 314 -36.72 -14.98 -8.23
C THR A 314 -36.62 -15.48 -6.79
N GLY A 315 -35.59 -16.27 -6.48
CA GLY A 315 -35.32 -16.82 -5.15
C GLY A 315 -36.11 -18.09 -4.80
N THR A 316 -36.55 -18.85 -5.80
CA THR A 316 -37.45 -20.01 -5.62
C THR A 316 -36.79 -21.30 -5.15
N ASP A 317 -35.46 -21.39 -5.17
CA ASP A 317 -34.65 -22.57 -4.81
C ASP A 317 -33.52 -22.21 -3.84
N ILE A 318 -33.71 -21.25 -2.94
CA ILE A 318 -32.70 -20.82 -1.97
C ILE A 318 -32.69 -21.72 -0.73
N TRP A 319 -31.57 -22.41 -0.52
CA TRP A 319 -31.38 -23.28 0.65
C TRP A 319 -31.51 -22.54 1.98
N SER A 320 -32.08 -23.20 2.99
CA SER A 320 -32.18 -22.69 4.36
C SER A 320 -31.88 -23.80 5.39
N TYR A 321 -30.99 -23.50 6.33
CA TYR A 321 -30.58 -24.41 7.40
C TYR A 321 -31.72 -24.77 8.37
N GLU A 322 -32.55 -23.78 8.75
CA GLU A 322 -33.63 -23.93 9.75
C GLU A 322 -34.82 -24.74 9.23
N ASN A 323 -35.00 -24.77 7.91
CA ASN A 323 -36.13 -25.47 7.27
C ASN A 323 -35.87 -26.96 7.04
N ASP A 324 -34.66 -27.44 7.33
CA ASP A 324 -34.29 -28.84 7.14
C ASP A 324 -34.39 -29.65 8.44
N ALA A 325 -35.46 -30.46 8.52
CA ALA A 325 -35.77 -31.30 9.67
C ALA A 325 -34.68 -32.34 10.00
N SER A 326 -33.74 -32.62 9.08
CA SER A 326 -32.63 -33.54 9.32
C SER A 326 -31.57 -33.02 10.31
N PHE A 327 -31.60 -31.72 10.61
CA PHE A 327 -30.60 -31.05 11.44
C PHE A 327 -31.13 -30.53 12.78
N LEU A 328 -32.43 -30.66 13.05
CA LEU A 328 -33.07 -30.22 14.29
C LEU A 328 -33.14 -31.35 15.33
N PRO A 329 -32.96 -31.08 16.64
CA PRO A 329 -33.32 -32.02 17.69
C PRO A 329 -34.82 -32.32 17.66
N ALA A 330 -35.22 -33.58 17.89
CA ALA A 330 -36.58 -34.11 17.68
C ALA A 330 -37.74 -33.38 18.39
N ASP A 331 -37.46 -32.46 19.33
CA ASP A 331 -38.44 -31.78 20.18
C ASP A 331 -38.57 -30.25 19.95
N SER A 332 -38.05 -29.70 18.85
CA SER A 332 -38.16 -28.24 18.59
C SER A 332 -39.48 -27.87 17.88
N PRO A 333 -40.29 -26.92 18.39
CA PRO A 333 -41.54 -26.51 17.75
C PRO A 333 -41.28 -25.86 16.38
N GLY A 334 -41.96 -26.36 15.34
CA GLY A 334 -41.87 -25.82 13.98
C GLY A 334 -42.45 -24.41 13.87
N THR A 335 -41.61 -23.43 13.58
CA THR A 335 -41.92 -22.02 13.27
C THR A 335 -40.66 -21.51 12.54
N THR A 336 -40.59 -20.92 11.34
CA THR A 336 -41.48 -20.12 10.47
C THR A 336 -40.92 -20.25 9.04
N LYS A 337 -41.68 -20.85 8.10
CA LYS A 337 -41.16 -21.36 6.82
C LYS A 337 -40.97 -20.34 5.67
N SER A 338 -41.07 -19.03 5.88
CA SER A 338 -41.14 -18.10 4.72
C SER A 338 -40.43 -16.75 4.84
N VAL A 339 -40.09 -16.28 6.05
CA VAL A 339 -39.65 -14.87 6.21
C VAL A 339 -38.18 -14.66 5.81
N GLN A 340 -37.28 -15.59 6.17
CA GLN A 340 -35.84 -15.42 5.88
C GLN A 340 -35.49 -15.50 4.37
N SER A 341 -36.14 -16.37 3.58
CA SER A 341 -35.83 -16.51 2.15
C SER A 341 -36.24 -15.28 1.33
N ASP A 342 -37.37 -14.67 1.70
CA ASP A 342 -37.87 -13.46 1.05
C ASP A 342 -36.97 -12.25 1.31
N ASP A 343 -36.40 -12.12 2.51
CA ASP A 343 -35.46 -11.05 2.85
C ASP A 343 -34.12 -11.18 2.09
N VAL A 344 -33.62 -12.41 1.92
CA VAL A 344 -32.35 -12.68 1.22
C VAL A 344 -32.43 -12.31 -0.26
N ILE A 345 -33.50 -12.73 -0.96
CA ILE A 345 -33.69 -12.36 -2.37
C ILE A 345 -33.93 -10.86 -2.52
N THR A 346 -34.63 -10.26 -1.56
CA THR A 346 -34.92 -8.82 -1.55
C THR A 346 -33.65 -7.99 -1.42
N TYR A 347 -32.72 -8.40 -0.55
CA TYR A 347 -31.38 -7.82 -0.47
C TYR A 347 -30.62 -7.99 -1.79
N LEU A 348 -30.60 -9.20 -2.36
CA LEU A 348 -29.88 -9.46 -3.62
C LEU A 348 -30.34 -8.55 -4.75
N LEU A 349 -31.66 -8.32 -4.87
CA LEU A 349 -32.22 -7.41 -5.87
C LEU A 349 -31.85 -5.94 -5.59
N ALA A 350 -31.93 -5.49 -4.35
CA ALA A 350 -31.52 -4.15 -3.95
C ALA A 350 -30.03 -3.90 -4.26
N GLU A 351 -29.19 -4.90 -4.01
CA GLU A 351 -27.75 -4.86 -4.27
C GLU A 351 -27.43 -4.86 -5.78
N ILE A 352 -28.12 -5.66 -6.59
CA ILE A 352 -28.00 -5.60 -8.06
C ILE A 352 -28.34 -4.20 -8.57
N ALA A 353 -29.43 -3.60 -8.09
CA ALA A 353 -29.82 -2.25 -8.47
C ALA A 353 -28.78 -1.21 -8.06
N MET A 354 -28.26 -1.28 -6.82
CA MET A 354 -27.19 -0.42 -6.32
C MET A 354 -25.91 -0.56 -7.16
N ARG A 355 -25.51 -1.78 -7.54
CA ARG A 355 -24.33 -2.01 -8.40
C ARG A 355 -24.48 -1.45 -9.81
N ARG A 356 -25.68 -1.54 -10.38
CA ARG A 356 -25.98 -0.91 -11.68
C ARG A 356 -25.79 0.60 -11.61
N MET A 357 -26.28 1.24 -10.55
CA MET A 357 -26.10 2.68 -10.33
C MET A 357 -24.62 3.06 -10.10
N LEU A 358 -23.88 2.31 -9.28
CA LEU A 358 -22.45 2.57 -9.03
C LEU A 358 -21.56 2.39 -10.28
N ARG A 359 -21.94 1.50 -11.20
CA ARG A 359 -21.23 1.31 -12.48
C ARG A 359 -21.66 2.31 -13.56
N ARG A 360 -22.90 2.82 -13.53
CA ARG A 360 -23.44 3.77 -14.51
C ARG A 360 -23.16 5.21 -14.07
N ASN A 361 -22.00 5.72 -14.52
CA ASN A 361 -21.58 7.13 -14.51
C ASN A 361 -21.94 7.93 -13.24
N THR A 362 -21.16 7.72 -12.16
CA THR A 362 -21.35 8.37 -10.85
C THR A 362 -20.76 9.79 -10.75
N THR A 363 -20.52 10.46 -11.88
CA THR A 363 -19.58 11.57 -11.90
C THR A 363 -20.26 12.83 -12.41
N ALA A 364 -20.48 13.77 -11.50
CA ALA A 364 -21.09 15.06 -11.81
C ALA A 364 -20.09 16.02 -12.43
N ILE A 365 -19.63 15.70 -13.65
CA ILE A 365 -18.62 16.44 -14.40
C ILE A 365 -19.20 16.83 -15.75
N SER A 366 -18.95 18.06 -16.18
CA SER A 366 -19.17 18.56 -17.55
C SER A 366 -17.85 19.02 -18.16
N LEU A 367 -17.76 19.06 -19.48
CA LEU A 367 -16.57 19.57 -20.18
C LEU A 367 -16.65 21.08 -20.36
N GLY A 368 -15.66 21.79 -19.83
CA GLY A 368 -15.45 23.22 -20.04
C GLY A 368 -15.07 23.55 -21.49
N ALA A 369 -15.15 24.83 -21.85
CA ALA A 369 -14.84 25.31 -23.20
C ALA A 369 -13.36 25.09 -23.61
N ASP A 370 -12.48 24.87 -22.64
CA ASP A 370 -11.06 24.54 -22.78
C ASP A 370 -10.79 23.02 -22.75
N GLY A 371 -11.83 22.20 -22.61
CA GLY A 371 -11.73 20.75 -22.47
C GLY A 371 -11.42 20.25 -21.06
N SER A 372 -11.43 21.12 -20.04
CA SER A 372 -11.27 20.73 -18.64
C SER A 372 -12.54 20.06 -18.07
N ALA A 373 -12.36 19.22 -17.05
CA ALA A 373 -13.45 18.60 -16.32
C ALA A 373 -13.94 19.55 -15.21
N GLU A 374 -15.15 20.09 -15.34
CA GLU A 374 -15.76 21.01 -14.38
C GLU A 374 -16.90 20.34 -13.61
N PHE A 375 -17.12 20.71 -12.35
CA PHE A 375 -18.24 20.23 -11.56
C PHE A 375 -19.57 20.69 -12.17
N ALA A 376 -20.45 19.71 -12.44
CA ALA A 376 -21.78 19.92 -12.99
C ALA A 376 -22.85 19.77 -11.89
N PRO A 377 -23.30 20.87 -11.25
CA PRO A 377 -24.22 20.78 -10.10
C PRO A 377 -25.60 20.23 -10.47
N LEU A 378 -26.06 20.41 -11.71
CA LEU A 378 -27.32 19.85 -12.19
C LEU A 378 -27.23 18.32 -12.35
N VAL A 379 -26.10 17.83 -12.86
CA VAL A 379 -25.84 16.38 -12.96
C VAL A 379 -25.74 15.77 -11.57
N ALA A 380 -25.05 16.43 -10.62
CA ALA A 380 -25.01 15.98 -9.22
C ALA A 380 -26.41 15.86 -8.60
N LYS A 381 -27.28 16.84 -8.88
CA LYS A 381 -28.66 16.85 -8.38
C LYS A 381 -29.54 15.77 -9.01
N GLU A 382 -29.37 15.51 -10.30
CA GLU A 382 -30.06 14.42 -10.98
C GLU A 382 -29.60 13.06 -10.42
N LEU A 383 -28.29 12.84 -10.26
CA LEU A 383 -27.72 11.63 -9.62
C LEU A 383 -28.23 11.41 -8.19
N GLU A 384 -28.28 12.48 -7.39
CA GLU A 384 -28.91 12.46 -6.05
C GLU A 384 -30.39 12.05 -6.13
N SER A 385 -31.14 12.59 -7.10
CA SER A 385 -32.55 12.21 -7.31
C SER A 385 -32.71 10.73 -7.63
N GLN A 386 -31.81 10.14 -8.43
CA GLN A 386 -31.83 8.69 -8.75
C GLN A 386 -31.59 7.84 -7.51
N LEU A 387 -30.59 8.24 -6.72
CA LEU A 387 -30.24 7.56 -5.50
C LEU A 387 -31.39 7.63 -4.47
N GLU A 388 -32.05 8.78 -4.37
CA GLU A 388 -33.26 8.93 -3.55
C GLU A 388 -34.43 8.09 -4.08
N GLN A 389 -34.58 7.97 -5.40
CA GLN A 389 -35.58 7.09 -6.00
C GLN A 389 -35.31 5.63 -5.63
N TRP A 390 -34.08 5.14 -5.82
CA TRP A 390 -33.65 3.82 -5.39
C TRP A 390 -33.94 3.58 -3.90
N PHE A 391 -33.58 4.55 -3.05
CA PHE A 391 -33.83 4.49 -1.62
C PHE A 391 -35.33 4.42 -1.28
N SER A 392 -36.16 5.17 -2.02
CA SER A 392 -37.62 5.19 -1.84
C SER A 392 -38.29 3.86 -2.20
N PHE A 393 -37.66 3.08 -3.09
CA PHE A 393 -38.13 1.76 -3.49
C PHE A 393 -37.58 0.63 -2.61
N LEU A 394 -36.72 0.92 -1.63
CA LEU A 394 -36.30 -0.10 -0.68
C LEU A 394 -37.51 -0.57 0.14
N PRO A 395 -37.70 -1.89 0.26
CA PRO A 395 -38.78 -2.44 1.06
C PRO A 395 -38.49 -2.26 2.55
N GLU A 396 -39.54 -2.31 3.37
CA GLU A 396 -39.50 -2.00 4.80
C GLU A 396 -38.37 -2.72 5.58
N PRO A 397 -38.07 -4.02 5.36
CA PRO A 397 -37.00 -4.70 6.08
C PRO A 397 -35.59 -4.13 5.82
N LEU A 398 -35.36 -3.51 4.66
CA LEU A 398 -34.07 -2.95 4.24
C LEU A 398 -34.02 -1.43 4.35
N ARG A 399 -35.11 -0.78 4.76
CA ARG A 399 -35.19 0.67 4.86
C ARG A 399 -34.37 1.15 6.07
N PHE A 400 -33.60 2.23 5.88
CA PHE A 400 -32.77 2.82 6.94
C PHE A 400 -33.03 4.29 7.19
N SER A 401 -32.70 4.74 8.40
CA SER A 401 -32.45 6.17 8.65
C SER A 401 -31.23 6.64 7.85
N ARG A 402 -31.35 7.81 7.22
CA ARG A 402 -30.28 8.49 6.50
C ARG A 402 -29.28 9.13 7.47
N GLU A 403 -29.77 9.71 8.56
CA GLU A 403 -28.93 10.34 9.58
C GLU A 403 -28.57 9.30 10.64
N PHE A 404 -27.28 9.20 10.94
CA PHE A 404 -26.78 8.31 11.99
C PHE A 404 -27.16 8.87 13.36
N ASP A 405 -28.16 8.27 13.99
CA ASP A 405 -28.61 8.57 15.34
C ASP A 405 -28.54 7.27 16.15
N ASP A 406 -27.80 7.27 17.26
CA ASP A 406 -27.55 6.13 18.15
C ASP A 406 -28.86 5.53 18.74
N MET A 407 -29.99 6.19 18.52
CA MET A 407 -31.33 5.78 18.95
C MET A 407 -32.03 4.77 18.03
N HIS A 408 -31.66 4.71 16.74
CA HIS A 408 -32.36 3.87 15.75
C HIS A 408 -31.73 2.48 15.66
N HIS A 409 -32.53 1.44 15.88
CA HIS A 409 -32.10 0.05 15.75
C HIS A 409 -32.32 -0.44 14.32
N ASP A 410 -31.25 -0.90 13.66
CA ASP A 410 -31.35 -1.49 12.33
C ASP A 410 -32.10 -2.83 12.39
N HIS A 411 -33.11 -2.99 11.54
CA HIS A 411 -33.98 -4.18 11.53
C HIS A 411 -33.36 -5.39 10.83
N SER A 412 -32.37 -5.18 9.97
CA SER A 412 -31.71 -6.19 9.14
C SER A 412 -30.19 -6.03 9.21
N LEU A 413 -29.48 -7.17 9.14
CA LEU A 413 -28.02 -7.22 9.08
C LEU A 413 -27.42 -6.59 7.81
N GLN A 414 -28.22 -6.46 6.74
CA GLN A 414 -27.82 -5.87 5.46
C GLN A 414 -27.92 -4.34 5.41
N THR A 415 -28.76 -3.76 6.27
CA THR A 415 -29.06 -2.33 6.32
C THR A 415 -27.81 -1.44 6.48
N PRO A 416 -26.85 -1.71 7.38
CA PRO A 416 -25.63 -0.92 7.50
C PRO A 416 -24.79 -0.87 6.22
N PHE A 417 -24.77 -1.95 5.45
CA PHE A 417 -24.00 -2.02 4.20
C PHE A 417 -24.66 -1.20 3.08
N LEU A 418 -25.98 -1.33 2.91
CA LEU A 418 -26.76 -0.52 1.95
C LEU A 418 -26.65 0.98 2.26
N ARG A 419 -26.72 1.37 3.54
CA ARG A 419 -26.50 2.75 3.99
C ARG A 419 -25.09 3.24 3.64
N THR A 420 -24.08 2.37 3.79
CA THR A 420 -22.69 2.68 3.45
C THR A 420 -22.53 2.95 1.96
N GLN A 421 -23.14 2.13 1.09
CA GLN A 421 -23.10 2.34 -0.35
C GLN A 421 -23.85 3.62 -0.78
N TYR A 422 -25.01 3.89 -0.18
CA TYR A 422 -25.75 5.12 -0.40
C TYR A 422 -24.86 6.36 -0.14
N TRP A 423 -24.17 6.40 1.00
CA TRP A 423 -23.30 7.52 1.33
C TRP A 423 -22.02 7.55 0.49
N ALA A 424 -21.50 6.39 0.05
CA ALA A 424 -20.39 6.33 -0.90
C ALA A 424 -20.76 6.96 -2.26
N CYS A 425 -22.00 6.74 -2.74
CA CYS A 425 -22.54 7.43 -3.92
C CYS A 425 -22.58 8.94 -3.72
N MET A 426 -23.18 9.41 -2.62
CA MET A 426 -23.28 10.85 -2.31
C MET A 426 -21.91 11.53 -2.24
N VAL A 427 -20.94 10.88 -1.58
CA VAL A 427 -19.55 11.36 -1.53
C VAL A 427 -18.95 11.47 -2.94
N SER A 428 -19.19 10.48 -3.79
CA SER A 428 -18.70 10.44 -5.17
C SER A 428 -19.34 11.52 -6.06
N PHE A 429 -20.64 11.78 -5.90
CA PHE A 429 -21.37 12.80 -6.68
C PHE A 429 -20.83 14.21 -6.45
N TYR A 430 -20.41 14.52 -5.21
CA TYR A 430 -19.98 15.86 -4.82
C TYR A 430 -18.46 16.05 -4.82
N TRP A 431 -17.69 14.98 -4.96
CA TRP A 431 -16.24 15.04 -5.07
C TRP A 431 -15.70 15.97 -6.17
N PRO A 432 -16.30 16.07 -7.38
CA PRO A 432 -15.81 16.99 -8.39
C PRO A 432 -15.84 18.46 -7.98
N ALA A 433 -16.76 18.87 -7.09
CA ALA A 433 -16.74 20.22 -6.54
C ALA A 433 -15.45 20.49 -5.73
N VAL A 434 -14.99 19.50 -4.97
CA VAL A 434 -13.78 19.60 -4.14
C VAL A 434 -12.53 19.64 -5.02
N VAL A 435 -12.45 18.74 -6.00
CA VAL A 435 -11.35 18.70 -6.98
C VAL A 435 -11.24 20.02 -7.73
N GLN A 436 -12.36 20.54 -8.25
CA GLN A 436 -12.35 21.79 -9.00
C GLN A 436 -11.84 22.96 -8.15
N VAL A 437 -12.22 23.06 -6.86
CA VAL A 437 -11.70 24.11 -5.96
C VAL A 437 -10.20 23.94 -5.70
N MET A 438 -9.73 22.70 -5.53
CA MET A 438 -8.31 22.40 -5.31
C MET A 438 -7.44 22.73 -6.53
N GLU A 439 -7.91 22.36 -7.74
CA GLU A 439 -7.18 22.59 -8.99
C GLU A 439 -7.22 24.05 -9.44
N ALA A 440 -8.42 24.66 -9.45
CA ALA A 440 -8.60 26.06 -9.87
C ALA A 440 -8.10 27.06 -8.82
N LYS A 441 -7.86 26.60 -7.57
CA LYS A 441 -7.51 27.43 -6.42
C LYS A 441 -8.47 28.61 -6.23
N LEU A 442 -9.75 28.38 -6.54
CA LEU A 442 -10.80 29.38 -6.50
C LEU A 442 -12.08 28.76 -5.99
N LEU A 443 -12.76 29.46 -5.08
CA LEU A 443 -14.07 29.09 -4.57
C LEU A 443 -15.14 29.89 -5.33
N THR A 444 -16.11 29.20 -5.91
CA THR A 444 -17.21 29.80 -6.70
C THR A 444 -18.56 29.51 -6.03
N GLU A 445 -19.59 30.32 -6.32
CA GLU A 445 -20.94 30.07 -5.80
C GLU A 445 -21.46 28.66 -6.15
N THR A 446 -21.08 28.14 -7.32
CA THR A 446 -21.44 26.79 -7.79
C THR A 446 -20.78 25.67 -6.97
N THR A 447 -19.53 25.84 -6.54
CA THR A 447 -18.76 24.81 -5.84
C THR A 447 -18.97 24.81 -4.32
N ILE A 448 -19.41 25.94 -3.73
CA ILE A 448 -19.67 26.08 -2.28
C ILE A 448 -20.65 25.02 -1.75
N ASN A 449 -21.80 24.86 -2.42
CA ASN A 449 -22.81 23.91 -1.97
C ASN A 449 -22.33 22.46 -2.15
N GLY A 450 -21.64 22.17 -3.25
CA GLY A 450 -21.05 20.85 -3.50
C GLY A 450 -20.03 20.45 -2.43
N CYS A 451 -19.12 21.36 -2.06
CA CYS A 451 -18.13 21.11 -1.00
C CYS A 451 -18.78 20.85 0.36
N ARG A 452 -19.85 21.59 0.71
CA ARG A 452 -20.62 21.37 1.94
C ARG A 452 -21.26 19.98 1.97
N LEU A 453 -21.90 19.58 0.87
CA LEU A 453 -22.57 18.28 0.76
C LEU A 453 -21.56 17.14 0.74
N TYR A 454 -20.40 17.32 0.12
CA TYR A 454 -19.30 16.37 0.18
C TYR A 454 -18.87 16.06 1.62
N PHE A 455 -18.51 17.08 2.41
CA PHE A 455 -18.06 16.85 3.79
C PHE A 455 -19.17 16.30 4.70
N LYS A 456 -20.44 16.66 4.47
CA LYS A 456 -21.56 16.01 5.18
C LYS A 456 -21.62 14.52 4.85
N SER A 457 -21.62 14.20 3.55
CA SER A 457 -21.73 12.83 3.06
C SER A 457 -20.56 11.97 3.51
N PHE A 458 -19.35 12.54 3.58
CA PHE A 458 -18.15 11.87 4.10
C PHE A 458 -18.34 11.39 5.55
N ARG A 459 -18.90 12.24 6.41
CA ARG A 459 -19.11 11.90 7.82
C ARG A 459 -20.11 10.75 7.99
N GLU A 460 -21.22 10.83 7.27
CA GLU A 460 -22.24 9.77 7.30
C GLU A 460 -21.71 8.47 6.69
N PHE A 461 -20.92 8.56 5.61
CA PHE A 461 -20.26 7.41 5.02
C PHE A 461 -19.37 6.67 6.02
N VAL A 462 -18.41 7.36 6.67
CA VAL A 462 -17.49 6.70 7.60
C VAL A 462 -18.23 6.08 8.77
N ARG A 463 -19.19 6.79 9.39
CA ARG A 463 -19.97 6.24 10.51
C ARG A 463 -20.71 4.96 10.10
N SER A 464 -21.36 4.98 8.94
CA SER A 464 -22.04 3.81 8.40
C SER A 464 -21.07 2.68 8.07
N ALA A 465 -19.93 2.98 7.45
CA ALA A 465 -18.93 2.01 7.02
C ALA A 465 -18.30 1.28 8.23
N VAL A 466 -17.95 2.02 9.29
CA VAL A 466 -17.42 1.44 10.52
C VAL A 466 -18.44 0.54 11.20
N GLY A 467 -19.72 0.93 11.23
CA GLY A 467 -20.79 0.06 11.72
C GLY A 467 -20.94 -1.22 10.88
N ALA A 468 -20.84 -1.10 9.55
CA ALA A 468 -20.98 -2.23 8.63
C ALA A 468 -19.83 -3.25 8.72
N LEU A 469 -18.63 -2.87 9.19
CA LEU A 469 -17.53 -3.82 9.40
C LEU A 469 -17.88 -4.91 10.42
N GLY A 470 -18.73 -4.62 11.39
CA GLY A 470 -19.16 -5.59 12.40
C GLY A 470 -20.19 -6.61 11.89
N THR A 471 -20.95 -6.27 10.85
CA THR A 471 -22.09 -7.09 10.37
C THR A 471 -21.86 -7.71 9.00
N CYS A 472 -21.12 -7.04 8.12
CA CYS A 472 -20.92 -7.43 6.72
C CYS A 472 -19.57 -8.10 6.52
N LEU A 473 -19.42 -9.31 7.06
CA LEU A 473 -18.18 -10.09 7.00
C LEU A 473 -17.64 -10.29 5.57
N PRO A 474 -18.46 -10.66 4.55
CA PRO A 474 -17.92 -10.95 3.23
C PRO A 474 -17.36 -9.71 2.51
N ASN A 475 -17.89 -8.52 2.79
CA ASN A 475 -17.48 -7.29 2.11
C ASN A 475 -16.51 -6.41 2.90
N LYS A 476 -15.96 -6.89 4.01
CA LYS A 476 -15.01 -6.14 4.84
C LYS A 476 -13.88 -5.53 4.04
N TRP A 477 -13.27 -6.30 3.13
CA TRP A 477 -12.15 -5.81 2.32
C TRP A 477 -12.56 -4.60 1.45
N THR A 478 -13.72 -4.67 0.78
CA THR A 478 -14.24 -3.55 -0.02
C THR A 478 -14.59 -2.33 0.85
N ILE A 479 -15.16 -2.56 2.04
CA ILE A 479 -15.43 -1.48 3.00
C ILE A 479 -14.12 -0.80 3.42
N TYR A 480 -13.07 -1.58 3.72
CA TYR A 480 -11.74 -1.04 4.04
C TYR A 480 -11.16 -0.22 2.88
N ALA A 481 -11.24 -0.72 1.65
CA ALA A 481 -10.77 0.00 0.47
C ALA A 481 -11.53 1.33 0.25
N SER A 482 -12.85 1.33 0.44
CA SER A 482 -13.67 2.54 0.36
C SER A 482 -13.40 3.52 1.50
N ILE A 483 -13.29 3.05 2.75
CA ILE A 483 -12.91 3.89 3.91
C ILE A 483 -11.59 4.59 3.61
N PHE A 484 -10.60 3.86 3.10
CA PHE A 484 -9.31 4.44 2.77
C PHE A 484 -9.42 5.53 1.68
N ALA A 485 -9.97 5.20 0.51
CA ALA A 485 -10.00 6.11 -0.63
C ALA A 485 -10.80 7.38 -0.34
N ILE A 486 -11.98 7.23 0.27
CA ILE A 486 -12.85 8.36 0.61
C ILE A 486 -12.24 9.22 1.72
N SER A 487 -11.64 8.62 2.75
CA SER A 487 -10.99 9.37 3.83
C SER A 487 -9.74 10.12 3.35
N LEU A 488 -8.99 9.54 2.41
CA LEU A 488 -7.87 10.21 1.78
C LEU A 488 -8.33 11.43 0.96
N GLY A 489 -9.42 11.30 0.21
CA GLY A 489 -10.08 12.43 -0.47
C GLY A 489 -10.49 13.53 0.49
N ALA A 490 -11.16 13.15 1.59
CA ALA A 490 -11.63 14.09 2.59
C ALA A 490 -10.47 14.79 3.32
N TYR A 491 -9.38 14.07 3.58
CA TYR A 491 -8.15 14.64 4.12
C TYR A 491 -7.54 15.69 3.18
N MET A 492 -7.42 15.38 1.88
CA MET A 492 -6.90 16.33 0.89
C MET A 492 -7.75 17.60 0.82
N GLY A 493 -9.07 17.43 0.77
CA GLY A 493 -10.01 18.55 0.81
C GLY A 493 -9.89 19.37 2.11
N ALA A 494 -9.86 18.71 3.27
CA ALA A 494 -9.79 19.38 4.57
C ALA A 494 -8.46 20.11 4.83
N SER A 495 -7.39 19.66 4.17
CA SER A 495 -6.05 20.27 4.24
C SER A 495 -5.89 21.48 3.30
N SER A 496 -6.84 21.70 2.38
CA SER A 496 -6.86 22.89 1.52
C SER A 496 -7.36 24.12 2.30
N SER A 497 -6.61 25.22 2.21
CA SER A 497 -6.94 26.47 2.90
C SER A 497 -8.30 27.06 2.50
N LEU A 498 -8.71 26.86 1.24
CA LEU A 498 -9.99 27.35 0.71
C LEU A 498 -11.20 26.52 1.18
N LEU A 499 -10.97 25.26 1.55
CA LEU A 499 -12.01 24.32 1.93
C LEU A 499 -12.12 24.11 3.44
N THR A 500 -11.16 24.65 4.21
CA THR A 500 -11.17 24.67 5.67
C THR A 500 -12.50 25.13 6.28
N PRO A 501 -13.23 26.14 5.73
CA PRO A 501 -14.54 26.55 6.27
C PRO A 501 -15.63 25.46 6.20
N PHE A 502 -15.49 24.47 5.32
CA PHE A 502 -16.44 23.36 5.18
C PHE A 502 -16.04 22.11 5.98
N ALA A 503 -14.74 21.99 6.31
CA ALA A 503 -14.18 20.91 7.11
C ALA A 503 -14.23 21.25 8.61
N SER A 504 -15.39 21.00 9.24
CA SER A 504 -15.61 21.19 10.67
C SER A 504 -14.74 20.27 11.53
N GLN A 505 -14.74 20.49 12.86
CA GLN A 505 -14.07 19.61 13.80
C GLN A 505 -14.55 18.15 13.69
N ASP A 506 -15.86 17.96 13.47
CA ASP A 506 -16.44 16.64 13.22
C ASP A 506 -15.80 15.92 12.02
N THR A 507 -15.38 16.63 10.98
CA THR A 507 -14.68 16.02 9.84
C THR A 507 -13.35 15.39 10.28
N TRP A 508 -12.61 16.04 11.17
CA TRP A 508 -11.36 15.51 11.71
C TRP A 508 -11.57 14.37 12.69
N ASP A 509 -12.62 14.44 13.51
CA ASP A 509 -12.96 13.33 14.40
C ASP A 509 -13.47 12.12 13.61
N THR A 510 -14.16 12.35 12.50
CA THR A 510 -14.53 11.31 11.53
C THR A 510 -13.28 10.68 10.88
N LEU A 511 -12.27 11.46 10.52
CA LEU A 511 -11.00 10.93 10.01
C LEU A 511 -10.27 10.05 11.04
N LYS A 512 -10.35 10.38 12.33
CA LYS A 512 -9.85 9.50 13.41
C LYS A 512 -10.66 8.21 13.52
N LEU A 513 -11.99 8.31 13.43
CA LEU A 513 -12.86 7.14 13.44
C LEU A 513 -12.53 6.20 12.27
N ALA A 514 -12.35 6.75 11.06
CA ALA A 514 -11.92 6.00 9.89
C ALA A 514 -10.58 5.29 10.10
N ARG A 515 -9.61 5.98 10.73
CA ARG A 515 -8.31 5.40 11.09
C ARG A 515 -8.44 4.23 12.07
N ASP A 516 -9.26 4.39 13.11
CA ASP A 516 -9.40 3.41 14.18
C ASP A 516 -10.17 2.16 13.72
N ALA A 517 -11.04 2.29 12.70
CA ALA A 517 -11.83 1.22 12.11
C ALA A 517 -11.01 0.04 11.58
N PHE A 518 -9.77 0.28 11.19
CA PHE A 518 -8.92 -0.74 10.61
C PHE A 518 -8.32 -1.72 11.65
N GLY A 519 -8.27 -1.34 12.94
CA GLY A 519 -7.94 -2.15 14.14
C GLY A 519 -7.33 -3.56 13.97
N ASP A 520 -7.90 -4.56 14.63
CA ASP A 520 -7.31 -5.91 14.79
C ASP A 520 -7.14 -6.70 13.46
N ASP A 521 -7.99 -6.42 12.47
CA ASP A 521 -7.96 -7.07 11.15
C ASP A 521 -6.79 -6.57 10.28
N CYS A 522 -6.17 -5.43 10.66
CA CYS A 522 -4.99 -4.85 10.00
C CYS A 522 -3.96 -5.91 9.67
N ARG A 523 -3.67 -6.81 10.63
CA ARG A 523 -2.62 -7.85 10.57
C ARG A 523 -2.72 -8.81 9.39
N ASN A 524 -3.93 -9.07 8.92
CA ASN A 524 -4.19 -10.02 7.84
C ASN A 524 -4.48 -9.31 6.52
N ILE A 525 -4.96 -8.07 6.60
CA ILE A 525 -4.97 -7.10 5.48
C ILE A 525 -3.53 -6.72 5.06
N LEU A 526 -2.53 -6.96 5.92
CA LEU A 526 -1.11 -6.62 5.72
C LEU A 526 -0.52 -7.19 4.42
N ASP A 527 -1.03 -8.31 3.91
CA ASP A 527 -0.55 -8.91 2.65
C ASP A 527 -0.97 -8.12 1.39
N THR A 528 -1.93 -7.19 1.49
CA THR A 528 -2.42 -6.37 0.35
C THR A 528 -2.52 -4.85 0.63
N ALA A 529 -2.95 -4.45 1.82
CA ALA A 529 -3.47 -3.08 2.06
C ALA A 529 -2.73 -2.28 3.17
N LEU A 530 -1.55 -2.72 3.57
CA LEU A 530 -0.70 -2.04 4.58
C LEU A 530 -0.27 -0.63 4.15
N VAL A 531 -0.21 -0.36 2.84
CA VAL A 531 0.18 0.96 2.31
C VAL A 531 -0.91 2.01 2.62
N ALA A 532 -2.18 1.64 2.44
CA ALA A 532 -3.33 2.52 2.58
C ALA A 532 -3.56 3.01 4.03
N LEU A 533 -3.52 2.06 4.96
CA LEU A 533 -3.71 2.27 6.38
C LEU A 533 -2.66 3.18 7.01
N TYR A 534 -1.40 2.93 6.66
CA TYR A 534 -0.26 3.68 7.17
C TYR A 534 -0.23 5.12 6.63
N LEU A 535 -0.59 5.32 5.37
CA LEU A 535 -0.70 6.65 4.75
C LEU A 535 -1.81 7.52 5.34
N LEU A 536 -2.97 6.92 5.64
CA LEU A 536 -4.06 7.63 6.32
C LEU A 536 -3.68 7.95 7.77
N GLN A 537 -2.99 7.03 8.46
CA GLN A 537 -2.45 7.24 9.81
C GLN A 537 -1.44 8.39 9.88
N LEU A 538 -0.45 8.43 8.99
CA LEU A 538 0.57 9.50 8.94
C LEU A 538 -0.07 10.87 8.72
N ARG A 539 -0.99 10.97 7.76
CA ARG A 539 -1.64 12.22 7.36
C ARG A 539 -2.60 12.77 8.42
N VAL A 540 -3.44 11.92 9.00
CA VAL A 540 -4.41 12.35 10.02
C VAL A 540 -3.71 12.68 11.36
N ALA A 541 -2.65 11.95 11.72
CA ALA A 541 -1.90 12.20 12.96
C ALA A 541 -1.16 13.55 12.95
N GLU A 542 -0.59 13.95 11.81
CA GLU A 542 0.05 15.26 11.65
C GLU A 542 -0.93 16.41 11.94
N THR A 543 -2.15 16.38 11.42
CA THR A 543 -3.06 17.55 11.52
C THR A 543 -3.85 17.64 12.83
N VAL A 544 -4.23 16.50 13.41
CA VAL A 544 -4.94 16.47 14.71
C VAL A 544 -4.03 16.94 15.84
N GLY A 545 -2.77 16.49 15.85
CA GLY A 545 -1.77 16.91 16.83
C GLY A 545 -1.57 18.43 16.84
N PHE A 546 -1.48 19.03 15.65
CA PHE A 546 -1.35 20.48 15.48
C PHE A 546 -2.58 21.29 15.93
N ARG A 547 -3.81 20.75 15.82
CA ARG A 547 -5.04 21.44 16.28
C ARG A 547 -5.24 21.37 17.79
N GLN A 548 -5.05 20.20 18.41
CA GLN A 548 -5.16 20.05 19.88
C GLN A 548 -4.07 20.84 20.63
N LEU A 549 -2.87 20.97 20.06
CA LEU A 549 -1.83 21.85 20.58
C LEU A 549 -2.18 23.33 20.49
N LYS A 550 -3.08 23.74 19.59
CA LYS A 550 -3.45 25.16 19.41
C LYS A 550 -4.53 25.63 20.39
N ASP A 551 -5.43 24.73 20.79
CA ASP A 551 -6.59 25.07 21.63
C ASP A 551 -6.33 24.99 23.15
N ASN A 552 -5.20 24.39 23.59
CA ASN A 552 -4.90 24.14 25.01
C ASN A 552 -3.62 24.79 25.57
N ILE A 553 -3.04 25.81 24.91
CA ILE A 553 -1.85 26.50 25.46
C ILE A 553 -2.25 27.60 26.44
N ASN A 554 -2.16 27.29 27.74
CA ASN A 554 -1.83 28.27 28.78
C ASN A 554 -0.31 28.18 29.04
N PRO A 555 0.50 29.26 28.95
CA PRO A 555 1.97 29.15 28.78
C PRO A 555 2.79 28.66 29.99
N HIS A 556 2.19 28.15 31.06
CA HIS A 556 2.91 27.90 32.32
C HIS A 556 2.77 26.52 32.98
N SER A 557 2.11 25.54 32.34
CA SER A 557 1.94 24.22 32.96
C SER A 557 1.95 23.09 31.94
N ALA A 558 3.14 22.53 31.66
CA ALA A 558 3.29 21.25 30.98
C ALA A 558 4.59 20.54 31.40
N ILE A 559 4.64 20.11 32.65
CA ILE A 559 5.47 19.00 33.13
C ILE A 559 4.49 18.05 33.82
N LEU A 560 4.54 16.75 33.47
CA LEU A 560 3.74 15.63 33.99
C LEU A 560 2.31 15.50 33.44
N VAL A 561 2.11 14.66 32.43
CA VAL A 561 1.21 13.48 32.47
C VAL A 561 1.65 12.53 31.36
N ALA A 562 2.45 11.52 31.69
CA ALA A 562 2.71 10.35 30.85
C ALA A 562 3.22 9.21 31.75
N ASN A 563 2.31 8.63 32.53
CA ASN A 563 2.45 7.34 33.18
C ASN A 563 1.05 6.91 33.60
N GLU A 564 0.73 5.62 33.46
CA GLU A 564 -0.59 4.98 33.55
C GLU A 564 -1.30 4.99 32.18
N THR A 565 -1.29 3.91 31.40
CA THR A 565 -1.82 2.58 31.75
C THR A 565 -1.03 1.45 31.08
N GLY A 566 -0.84 0.35 31.81
CA GLY A 566 -0.12 -0.83 31.35
C GLY A 566 -1.04 -2.00 30.97
N VAL A 567 -0.42 -2.94 30.25
CA VAL A 567 -0.72 -4.38 30.15
C VAL A 567 -1.87 -4.81 29.24
N ILE A 568 -1.52 -5.30 28.03
CA ILE A 568 -2.00 -6.58 27.48
C ILE A 568 -0.83 -7.28 26.76
N LYS A 569 -0.59 -8.56 27.10
CA LYS A 569 0.45 -9.47 26.56
C LYS A 569 -0.13 -10.30 25.40
N GLY A 570 0.69 -10.59 24.38
CA GLY A 570 0.46 -11.62 23.34
C GLY A 570 1.18 -11.28 22.03
N GLN A 571 2.46 -11.60 21.90
CA GLN A 571 3.03 -12.74 21.14
C GLN A 571 3.06 -12.60 19.60
N ASN A 572 4.25 -12.19 19.10
CA ASN A 572 5.12 -12.89 18.15
C ASN A 572 4.56 -13.46 16.82
N THR A 573 4.05 -12.61 15.90
CA THR A 573 4.09 -12.93 14.45
C THR A 573 4.17 -11.69 13.52
N MET A 574 4.18 -10.46 14.05
CA MET A 574 3.91 -9.22 13.29
C MET A 574 5.04 -8.58 12.45
N ARG A 575 6.27 -9.12 12.43
CA ARG A 575 7.44 -8.32 12.00
C ARG A 575 7.88 -8.43 10.54
N PHE A 576 7.40 -9.41 9.77
CA PHE A 576 7.95 -9.69 8.44
C PHE A 576 7.23 -8.98 7.28
N ILE A 577 5.96 -8.59 7.46
CA ILE A 577 5.14 -8.00 6.37
C ILE A 577 5.20 -6.45 6.39
N SER A 578 5.50 -5.84 7.54
CA SER A 578 5.58 -4.37 7.70
C SER A 578 6.71 -3.71 6.89
N ASN A 579 7.84 -4.38 6.68
CA ASN A 579 9.04 -3.75 6.11
C ASN A 579 9.00 -3.61 4.58
N THR A 580 8.29 -4.51 3.87
CA THR A 580 8.14 -4.44 2.41
C THR A 580 7.19 -3.32 1.98
N VAL A 581 6.25 -2.95 2.85
CA VAL A 581 5.21 -1.95 2.55
C VAL A 581 5.68 -0.53 2.89
N ILE A 582 6.50 -0.35 3.94
CA ILE A 582 7.13 0.94 4.26
C ILE A 582 8.07 1.40 3.13
N ALA A 583 8.80 0.47 2.49
CA ALA A 583 9.70 0.75 1.36
C ALA A 583 9.01 1.34 0.12
N ILE A 584 7.72 1.04 -0.08
CA ILE A 584 6.93 1.54 -1.22
C ILE A 584 6.34 2.93 -0.94
N THR A 585 6.15 3.27 0.34
CA THR A 585 5.44 4.50 0.76
C THR A 585 6.36 5.73 0.78
N ILE A 586 7.65 5.57 1.08
CA ILE A 586 8.62 6.69 1.15
C ILE A 586 8.95 7.27 -0.24
N GLY A 587 8.67 6.53 -1.32
CA GLY A 587 8.90 7.00 -2.68
C GLY A 587 7.97 8.12 -3.15
N ILE A 588 6.88 8.41 -2.44
CA ILE A 588 5.76 9.11 -3.08
C ILE A 588 5.29 10.42 -2.43
N ALA A 589 5.66 10.68 -1.18
CA ALA A 589 5.34 11.93 -0.48
C ALA A 589 6.12 13.18 -0.96
N SER A 590 6.91 13.11 -2.04
CA SER A 590 7.82 14.20 -2.46
C SER A 590 7.28 15.19 -3.50
N PHE A 591 6.00 15.15 -3.88
CA PHE A 591 5.43 16.12 -4.82
C PHE A 591 4.16 16.78 -4.28
N GLY A 592 4.31 17.97 -3.71
CA GLY A 592 3.19 18.80 -3.29
C GLY A 592 3.61 20.10 -2.61
N SER A 593 3.82 21.14 -3.43
CA SER A 593 3.86 22.57 -3.08
C SER A 593 5.22 23.23 -2.86
N PHE A 594 5.77 23.76 -3.95
CA PHE A 594 6.46 25.06 -3.96
C PHE A 594 5.44 26.13 -4.39
N VAL A 595 5.32 27.23 -3.63
CA VAL A 595 5.41 28.64 -4.08
C VAL A 595 5.02 29.60 -2.93
N HIS A 596 6.06 30.27 -2.42
CA HIS A 596 6.12 31.61 -1.80
C HIS A 596 5.47 31.88 -0.41
N SER A 597 6.31 31.84 0.64
CA SER A 597 6.80 33.07 1.33
C SER A 597 7.93 32.75 2.32
N LYS A 598 8.80 33.75 2.57
CA LYS A 598 10.11 33.71 3.25
C LYS A 598 10.03 33.49 4.79
N PRO A 599 11.17 33.17 5.45
CA PRO A 599 11.23 32.25 6.58
C PRO A 599 11.14 32.96 7.94
N THR A 600 10.49 32.31 8.90
CA THR A 600 10.82 32.50 10.32
C THR A 600 11.07 31.12 10.94
N GLN A 601 12.18 31.07 11.66
CA GLN A 601 12.72 29.93 12.42
C GLN A 601 11.65 29.31 13.32
N ASP A 602 11.52 27.98 13.26
CA ASP A 602 11.54 27.06 14.40
C ASP A 602 10.91 25.73 13.99
N TRP A 603 11.76 24.82 13.47
CA TRP A 603 11.38 23.43 13.24
C TRP A 603 11.67 22.62 14.51
N LEU A 604 10.66 22.45 15.35
CA LEU A 604 10.65 21.47 16.43
C LEU A 604 10.37 20.07 15.85
N LEU A 605 11.33 19.16 16.03
CA LEU A 605 11.33 17.76 15.60
C LEU A 605 10.21 16.92 16.27
N PRO A 606 9.67 15.88 15.59
CA PRO A 606 8.89 14.84 16.25
C PRO A 606 9.82 13.89 17.02
N ARG A 607 9.81 14.03 18.35
CA ARG A 607 10.48 13.12 19.29
C ARG A 607 9.70 11.80 19.42
N SER A 608 9.91 10.83 18.53
CA SER A 608 9.62 9.43 18.84
C SER A 608 10.39 8.46 17.96
N SER A 609 11.55 8.04 18.45
CA SER A 609 12.35 6.97 17.87
C SER A 609 11.82 5.59 18.33
N GLN A 610 11.09 4.86 17.48
CA GLN A 610 10.84 3.43 17.70
C GLN A 610 11.86 2.61 16.89
N CYS A 611 12.78 1.94 17.59
CA CYS A 611 13.79 1.10 16.95
C CYS A 611 13.27 -0.31 16.60
N VAL A 612 13.69 -0.78 15.43
CA VAL A 612 13.29 -2.05 14.81
C VAL A 612 14.24 -3.17 15.24
N ARG A 613 13.83 -4.02 16.19
CA ARG A 613 14.58 -5.27 16.47
C ARG A 613 14.34 -6.27 15.34
N ASP A 614 15.31 -6.43 14.45
CA ASP A 614 15.42 -7.56 13.53
C ASP A 614 15.50 -8.86 14.35
N GLY A 615 14.53 -9.76 14.15
CA GLY A 615 14.37 -10.98 14.92
C GLY A 615 15.40 -12.07 14.63
N THR A 616 16.51 -11.77 13.96
CA THR A 616 17.49 -12.78 13.51
C THR A 616 18.86 -12.71 14.20
N THR A 617 19.10 -11.79 15.15
CA THR A 617 20.33 -11.76 15.96
C THR A 617 20.03 -11.61 17.46
N PRO A 618 20.70 -12.37 18.37
CA PRO A 618 20.48 -12.22 19.80
C PRO A 618 21.00 -10.87 20.29
N PHE A 619 20.08 -9.92 20.53
CA PHE A 619 20.27 -8.68 21.29
C PHE A 619 21.60 -7.94 21.08
N GLY A 620 21.71 -7.27 19.93
CA GLY A 620 22.80 -6.35 19.60
C GLY A 620 22.38 -4.90 19.38
N VAL A 621 23.26 -4.00 18.89
CA VAL A 621 22.94 -2.62 18.42
C VAL A 621 21.98 -2.69 17.22
N THR A 622 20.74 -3.11 17.46
CA THR A 622 19.71 -3.39 16.45
C THR A 622 18.66 -2.28 16.42
N ASN A 623 19.04 -1.07 16.75
CA ASN A 623 18.11 0.03 16.95
C ASN A 623 18.31 1.12 15.89
N VAL A 624 18.58 0.67 14.67
CA VAL A 624 18.62 1.52 13.47
C VAL A 624 17.21 1.57 12.90
N GLY A 625 16.70 2.77 12.64
CA GLY A 625 15.43 2.97 11.95
C GLY A 625 15.56 2.71 10.45
N ASP A 626 14.54 3.09 9.69
CA ASP A 626 14.58 2.88 8.24
C ASP A 626 15.55 3.85 7.56
N PHE A 627 16.35 3.32 6.63
CA PHE A 627 17.21 4.13 5.77
C PHE A 627 16.38 4.89 4.74
N VAL A 628 16.38 6.22 4.84
CA VAL A 628 15.73 7.12 3.88
C VAL A 628 16.78 7.65 2.91
N LYS A 629 16.52 7.59 1.60
CA LYS A 629 17.41 8.21 0.60
C LYS A 629 17.41 9.73 0.78
N ILE A 630 18.56 10.30 1.14
CA ILE A 630 18.74 11.74 1.34
C ILE A 630 19.37 12.43 0.13
N TYR A 631 20.09 11.69 -0.72
CA TYR A 631 20.74 12.23 -1.90
C TYR A 631 20.75 11.22 -3.04
N ASP A 632 20.44 11.67 -4.26
CA ASP A 632 20.53 10.88 -5.48
C ASP A 632 21.49 11.59 -6.46
N PRO A 633 22.68 11.00 -6.75
CA PRO A 633 23.65 11.60 -7.66
C PRO A 633 23.17 11.57 -9.12
N SER A 634 22.09 10.88 -9.46
CA SER A 634 21.55 10.81 -10.83
C SER A 634 20.70 12.02 -11.19
N VAL A 635 20.29 12.85 -10.21
CA VAL A 635 19.49 14.05 -10.49
C VAL A 635 20.29 15.00 -11.37
N GLY A 636 19.70 15.32 -12.53
CA GLY A 636 20.30 16.18 -13.56
C GLY A 636 21.27 15.48 -14.51
N GLU A 637 21.45 14.15 -14.41
CA GLU A 637 22.32 13.37 -15.30
C GLU A 637 21.50 12.57 -16.33
N PRO A 638 22.05 12.33 -17.54
CA PRO A 638 21.42 11.46 -18.54
C PRO A 638 21.50 9.98 -18.16
N ASN A 639 22.48 9.61 -17.34
CA ASN A 639 22.73 8.23 -16.90
C ASN A 639 22.55 8.13 -15.39
N LYS A 640 22.34 6.90 -14.89
CA LYS A 640 22.31 6.64 -13.45
C LYS A 640 23.71 6.67 -12.87
N TRP A 641 23.85 7.19 -11.66
CA TRP A 641 25.09 7.25 -10.90
C TRP A 641 24.88 6.64 -9.52
N TYR A 642 25.98 6.23 -8.90
CA TYR A 642 25.96 5.79 -7.50
C TYR A 642 26.87 6.61 -6.59
N ILE A 643 26.53 6.63 -5.29
CA ILE A 643 27.45 6.96 -4.20
C ILE A 643 27.87 5.65 -3.53
N ASN A 644 29.18 5.50 -3.31
CA ASN A 644 29.72 4.49 -2.40
C ASN A 644 30.42 5.19 -1.20
N ASP A 645 31.44 4.61 -0.56
CA ASP A 645 32.07 5.14 0.66
C ASP A 645 32.19 6.67 0.66
N HIS A 646 31.66 7.28 1.72
CA HIS A 646 31.38 8.70 1.80
C HIS A 646 31.70 9.25 3.18
N THR A 647 31.73 10.58 3.27
CA THR A 647 31.90 11.31 4.51
C THR A 647 31.04 12.57 4.61
N PHE A 648 30.44 12.80 5.77
CA PHE A 648 29.71 14.03 6.08
C PHE A 648 30.58 15.06 6.82
N VAL A 649 30.47 16.32 6.42
CA VAL A 649 31.14 17.44 7.09
C VAL A 649 30.14 18.57 7.33
N HIS A 650 29.95 18.98 8.58
CA HIS A 650 29.21 20.19 8.90
C HIS A 650 30.18 21.38 9.01
N ASP A 651 30.10 22.32 8.07
CA ASP A 651 30.90 23.54 8.12
C ASP A 651 30.28 24.54 9.10
N GLU A 652 30.83 24.58 10.31
CA GLU A 652 30.37 25.49 11.37
C GLU A 652 30.39 26.98 10.98
N LYS A 653 31.22 27.37 9.99
CA LYS A 653 31.31 28.77 9.56
C LYS A 653 30.10 29.19 8.71
N SER A 654 29.68 28.34 7.78
CA SER A 654 28.53 28.62 6.91
C SER A 654 27.21 27.99 7.39
N GLY A 655 27.26 27.00 8.28
CA GLY A 655 26.14 26.15 8.64
C GLY A 655 25.77 25.12 7.56
N THR A 656 26.62 24.96 6.54
CA THR A 656 26.35 24.07 5.40
C THR A 656 26.88 22.67 5.68
N TRP A 657 26.08 21.65 5.36
CA TRP A 657 26.52 20.27 5.30
C TRP A 657 27.15 19.98 3.95
N HIS A 658 28.26 19.26 3.96
CA HIS A 658 28.97 18.76 2.80
C HIS A 658 29.02 17.24 2.86
N MET A 659 28.93 16.61 1.69
CA MET A 659 29.15 15.19 1.51
C MET A 659 30.17 15.00 0.40
N PHE A 660 31.18 14.17 0.68
CA PHE A 660 32.13 13.69 -0.31
C PHE A 660 32.04 12.17 -0.36
N GLY A 661 32.08 11.58 -1.54
CA GLY A 661 32.02 10.13 -1.65
C GLY A 661 32.54 9.61 -2.97
N ILE A 662 32.84 8.32 -3.00
CA ILE A 662 33.12 7.60 -4.25
C ILE A 662 31.91 7.74 -5.17
N THR A 663 32.13 8.01 -6.45
CA THR A 663 31.06 8.01 -7.44
C THR A 663 31.51 7.56 -8.82
N HIS A 664 30.60 6.87 -9.52
CA HIS A 664 30.74 6.52 -10.92
C HIS A 664 29.34 6.30 -11.52
N GLN A 665 29.26 6.28 -12.85
CA GLN A 665 28.04 5.90 -13.55
C GLN A 665 27.71 4.42 -13.29
N GLU A 666 26.43 4.06 -13.19
CA GLU A 666 26.02 2.66 -13.13
C GLU A 666 26.14 1.97 -14.51
N PRO A 667 26.44 0.65 -14.56
CA PRO A 667 26.66 -0.27 -13.44
C PRO A 667 28.01 -0.06 -12.72
N ALA A 668 28.18 -0.68 -11.55
CA ALA A 668 29.41 -0.57 -10.77
C ALA A 668 30.65 -1.01 -11.57
N ASP A 669 31.69 -0.19 -11.51
CA ASP A 669 32.97 -0.39 -12.18
C ASP A 669 34.09 0.18 -11.28
N PRO A 670 34.48 -0.57 -10.24
CA PRO A 670 35.28 -0.03 -9.13
C PRO A 670 36.64 0.48 -9.58
N GLU A 671 37.25 -0.19 -10.56
CA GLU A 671 38.56 0.16 -11.11
C GLU A 671 38.55 1.48 -11.88
N ASN A 672 37.36 1.98 -12.28
CA ASN A 672 37.18 3.23 -13.01
C ASN A 672 36.51 4.33 -12.17
N GLU A 673 36.42 4.18 -10.85
CA GLU A 673 35.96 5.21 -9.91
C GLU A 673 36.99 6.36 -9.84
N HIS A 674 36.90 7.28 -10.80
CA HIS A 674 37.88 8.36 -11.01
C HIS A 674 37.54 9.70 -10.37
N PHE A 675 36.39 9.80 -9.70
CA PHE A 675 35.88 11.06 -9.16
C PHE A 675 35.40 10.91 -7.72
N PHE A 676 35.63 11.94 -6.91
CA PHE A 676 34.88 12.13 -5.67
C PHE A 676 33.70 13.07 -5.92
N ALA A 677 32.49 12.57 -5.65
CA ALA A 677 31.29 13.37 -5.57
C ALA A 677 31.46 14.49 -4.54
N HIS A 678 30.78 15.60 -4.80
CA HIS A 678 30.56 16.65 -3.81
C HIS A 678 29.10 17.03 -3.85
N ALA A 679 28.44 17.03 -2.70
CA ALA A 679 27.12 17.60 -2.53
C ALA A 679 27.07 18.50 -1.29
N THR A 680 26.15 19.46 -1.29
CA THR A 680 25.91 20.35 -0.16
C THR A 680 24.44 20.40 0.25
N ALA A 681 24.17 20.61 1.53
CA ALA A 681 22.81 20.73 2.05
C ALA A 681 22.75 21.74 3.19
N PRO A 682 21.59 22.40 3.42
CA PRO A 682 21.40 23.26 4.58
C PRO A 682 21.23 22.47 5.89
N GLN A 683 20.90 21.19 5.81
CA GLN A 683 20.70 20.28 6.95
C GLN A 683 21.05 18.85 6.52
N LEU A 684 21.37 17.97 7.47
CA LEU A 684 21.84 16.61 7.21
C LEU A 684 20.90 15.78 6.32
N TYR A 685 19.57 15.96 6.45
CA TYR A 685 18.57 15.27 5.62
C TYR A 685 18.35 15.87 4.23
N GLY A 686 19.09 16.92 3.89
CA GLY A 686 18.91 17.63 2.63
C GLY A 686 17.88 18.78 2.70
N PRO A 687 17.47 19.34 1.56
CA PRO A 687 17.78 18.84 0.23
C PRO A 687 19.27 18.95 -0.09
N TRP A 688 19.84 17.85 -0.58
CA TRP A 688 21.23 17.79 -1.03
C TRP A 688 21.33 18.24 -2.48
N THR A 689 22.27 19.15 -2.74
CA THR A 689 22.52 19.77 -4.04
C THR A 689 23.87 19.31 -4.55
N LYS A 690 23.91 18.74 -5.76
CA LYS A 690 25.15 18.34 -6.42
C LYS A 690 26.04 19.55 -6.68
N GLN A 691 27.34 19.38 -6.44
CA GLN A 691 28.40 20.33 -6.73
C GLN A 691 29.39 19.72 -7.73
N PRO A 692 30.32 20.52 -8.31
CA PRO A 692 31.44 19.98 -9.08
C PRO A 692 32.23 18.94 -8.27
N PHE A 693 32.78 17.93 -8.94
CA PHE A 693 33.56 16.88 -8.28
C PHE A 693 34.68 17.49 -7.41
N ALA A 694 34.82 16.99 -6.18
CA ALA A 694 35.79 17.50 -5.22
C ALA A 694 37.23 17.20 -5.66
N LEU A 695 37.45 16.01 -6.21
CA LEU A 695 38.70 15.56 -6.79
C LEU A 695 38.42 14.65 -8.00
N GLN A 696 39.36 14.65 -8.92
CA GLN A 696 39.47 13.71 -10.03
C GLN A 696 40.87 13.08 -10.00
N VAL A 697 40.99 11.80 -10.35
CA VAL A 697 42.27 11.08 -10.43
C VAL A 697 43.34 11.91 -11.14
N ASP A 698 44.53 11.97 -10.53
CA ASP A 698 45.72 12.56 -11.11
C ASP A 698 46.80 11.48 -11.33
N PRO A 699 46.93 10.93 -12.55
CA PRO A 699 47.94 9.92 -12.85
C PRO A 699 49.38 10.45 -12.66
N ALA A 700 49.61 11.75 -12.82
CA ALA A 700 50.94 12.35 -12.61
C ALA A 700 51.31 12.42 -11.12
N TYR A 701 50.29 12.45 -10.24
CA TYR A 701 50.46 12.27 -8.80
C TYR A 701 50.63 10.79 -8.39
N GLY A 702 50.41 9.87 -9.33
CA GLY A 702 50.51 8.42 -9.10
C GLY A 702 49.21 7.78 -8.61
N GLU A 703 48.07 8.41 -8.90
CA GLU A 703 46.74 7.86 -8.60
C GLU A 703 46.22 6.99 -9.75
N THR A 704 45.56 5.88 -9.40
CA THR A 704 44.88 5.01 -10.37
C THR A 704 43.36 5.05 -10.23
N HIS A 705 42.86 5.24 -9.02
CA HIS A 705 41.44 5.40 -8.67
C HIS A 705 41.35 6.29 -7.42
N LEU A 706 40.13 6.69 -7.04
CA LEU A 706 39.86 7.45 -5.83
C LEU A 706 38.86 6.71 -4.96
N TRP A 707 39.33 6.14 -3.84
CA TRP A 707 38.50 5.38 -2.91
C TRP A 707 38.45 5.96 -1.50
N ALA A 708 37.24 5.88 -0.95
CA ALA A 708 36.78 6.19 0.39
C ALA A 708 37.39 7.47 1.00
N PRO A 709 36.86 8.65 0.65
CA PRO A 709 37.31 9.90 1.25
C PRO A 709 36.77 10.02 2.69
N TYR A 710 37.60 10.50 3.60
CA TYR A 710 37.21 10.86 4.95
C TYR A 710 37.79 12.20 5.36
N VAL A 711 36.94 13.10 5.87
CA VAL A 711 37.32 14.49 6.12
C VAL A 711 37.26 14.83 7.60
N VAL A 712 38.36 15.39 8.11
CA VAL A 712 38.40 16.01 9.44
C VAL A 712 38.77 17.48 9.36
N LYS A 713 38.23 18.26 10.28
CA LYS A 713 38.65 19.65 10.50
C LYS A 713 39.68 19.71 11.63
N SER A 714 40.78 20.40 11.39
CA SER A 714 41.74 20.76 12.43
C SER A 714 42.13 22.22 12.27
N LYS A 715 41.82 23.04 13.27
CA LYS A 715 41.93 24.51 13.21
C LYS A 715 41.13 25.05 12.01
N ASP A 716 41.77 25.86 11.15
CA ASP A 716 41.18 26.47 9.95
C ASP A 716 41.44 25.68 8.66
N THR A 717 41.67 24.37 8.76
CA THR A 717 41.94 23.52 7.59
C THR A 717 41.11 22.24 7.67
N TYR A 718 40.55 21.85 6.53
CA TYR A 718 39.93 20.56 6.30
C TYR A 718 40.95 19.61 5.65
N TYR A 719 40.99 18.37 6.11
CA TYR A 719 41.93 17.33 5.70
C TYR A 719 41.13 16.12 5.20
N MET A 720 41.21 15.83 3.90
CA MET A 720 40.60 14.65 3.27
C MET A 720 41.65 13.56 3.12
N PHE A 721 41.46 12.46 3.83
CA PHE A 721 42.22 11.23 3.69
C PHE A 721 41.50 10.32 2.70
N TYR A 722 42.23 9.67 1.81
CA TYR A 722 41.64 8.80 0.79
C TYR A 722 42.64 7.79 0.26
N CYS A 723 42.16 6.69 -0.30
CA CYS A 723 42.99 5.76 -1.06
C CYS A 723 43.11 6.26 -2.51
N GLY A 724 44.34 6.43 -3.00
CA GLY A 724 44.60 6.79 -4.41
C GLY A 724 45.08 5.63 -5.26
N GLY A 725 44.97 4.39 -4.77
CA GLY A 725 45.52 3.22 -5.45
C GLY A 725 47.06 3.17 -5.47
N GLY A 726 47.61 2.49 -6.47
CA GLY A 726 49.04 2.22 -6.58
C GLY A 726 49.40 1.55 -7.90
N ALA A 727 50.70 1.40 -8.16
CA ALA A 727 51.17 0.74 -9.39
C ALA A 727 50.71 -0.73 -9.51
N ASP A 728 50.44 -1.36 -8.37
CA ASP A 728 49.79 -2.66 -8.23
C ASP A 728 48.98 -2.69 -6.93
N GLU A 729 48.20 -3.76 -6.73
CA GLU A 729 47.36 -3.94 -5.53
C GLU A 729 48.18 -3.90 -4.24
N ALA A 730 49.42 -4.41 -4.24
CA ALA A 730 50.27 -4.43 -3.05
C ALA A 730 50.88 -3.06 -2.71
N ALA A 731 50.67 -2.06 -3.55
CA ALA A 731 51.16 -0.71 -3.40
C ALA A 731 50.04 0.30 -3.07
N SER A 732 48.87 -0.11 -2.57
CA SER A 732 47.79 0.82 -2.19
C SER A 732 48.29 1.96 -1.30
N ALA A 733 47.95 3.20 -1.66
CA ALA A 733 48.37 4.41 -0.97
C ALA A 733 47.21 5.12 -0.29
N ILE A 734 47.43 5.49 0.98
CA ILE A 734 46.63 6.49 1.67
C ILE A 734 47.24 7.87 1.40
N ASN A 735 46.45 8.74 0.76
CA ASN A 735 46.78 10.09 0.37
C ASN A 735 46.08 11.12 1.28
N LEU A 736 46.48 12.38 1.10
CA LEU A 736 45.91 13.52 1.80
C LEU A 736 45.68 14.67 0.83
N ALA A 737 44.49 15.26 0.87
CA ALA A 737 44.19 16.56 0.30
C ALA A 737 43.73 17.53 1.41
N THR A 738 43.96 18.83 1.19
CA THR A 738 43.60 19.87 2.14
C THR A 738 42.72 20.92 1.48
N SER A 739 41.79 21.47 2.24
CA SER A 739 40.92 22.56 1.80
C SER A 739 40.75 23.61 2.89
N LYS A 740 40.49 24.85 2.48
CA LYS A 740 40.10 25.95 3.37
C LYS A 740 38.60 26.22 3.36
N ASP A 741 37.89 25.73 2.35
CA ASP A 741 36.51 26.10 2.04
C ASP A 741 35.60 24.90 1.73
N LEU A 742 36.14 23.68 1.70
CA LEU A 742 35.45 22.44 1.30
C LEU A 742 35.00 22.36 -0.16
N PHE A 743 35.37 23.35 -1.00
CA PHE A 743 35.11 23.33 -2.44
C PHE A 743 36.39 23.09 -3.24
N HIS A 744 37.51 23.69 -2.81
CA HIS A 744 38.78 23.60 -3.49
C HIS A 744 39.75 22.73 -2.70
N TRP A 745 40.19 21.64 -3.30
CA TRP A 745 41.08 20.66 -2.67
C TRP A 745 42.48 20.69 -3.27
N LYS A 746 43.50 20.69 -2.40
CA LYS A 746 44.91 20.63 -2.77
C LYS A 746 45.56 19.40 -2.18
N ARG A 747 46.04 18.49 -3.04
CA ARG A 747 46.83 17.33 -2.66
C ARG A 747 48.08 17.72 -1.87
N ALA A 748 48.46 16.88 -0.90
CA ALA A 748 49.71 17.03 -0.18
C ALA A 748 50.88 16.87 -1.16
N PRO A 749 51.80 17.84 -1.31
CA PRO A 749 52.80 17.81 -2.37
C PRO A 749 53.77 16.62 -2.33
N LYS A 750 53.91 15.97 -1.16
CA LYS A 750 54.85 14.88 -0.89
C LYS A 750 54.20 13.50 -0.86
N GLY A 751 52.93 13.36 -1.26
CA GLY A 751 52.18 12.12 -1.07
C GLY A 751 52.83 10.89 -1.73
N PRO A 752 52.35 9.68 -1.41
CA PRO A 752 51.31 9.38 -0.42
C PRO A 752 51.77 9.57 1.04
N LEU A 753 50.84 9.59 2.00
CA LEU A 753 51.19 9.61 3.43
C LEU A 753 51.92 8.32 3.81
N PHE A 754 51.44 7.19 3.31
CA PHE A 754 52.08 5.88 3.41
C PHE A 754 51.48 4.90 2.39
N ARG A 755 52.18 3.79 2.16
CA ARG A 755 51.71 2.61 1.42
C ARG A 755 51.73 1.40 2.34
N ASP A 756 50.76 0.51 2.24
CA ASP A 756 50.64 -0.60 3.20
C ASP A 756 50.01 -1.87 2.62
N GLY A 757 50.68 -2.48 1.64
CA GLY A 757 50.29 -3.79 1.12
C GLY A 757 48.97 -3.78 0.36
N VAL A 758 48.44 -4.99 0.14
CA VAL A 758 47.20 -5.21 -0.60
C VAL A 758 46.04 -4.50 0.07
N ALA A 759 45.38 -3.62 -0.70
CA ALA A 759 44.10 -3.00 -0.38
C ALA A 759 44.06 -2.20 0.94
N ALA A 760 45.15 -1.53 1.30
CA ALA A 760 45.09 -0.47 2.30
C ALA A 760 44.18 0.67 1.83
N ARG A 761 42.95 0.72 2.35
CA ARG A 761 41.93 1.72 1.97
C ARG A 761 40.94 2.02 3.10
N ASP A 762 39.94 2.83 2.82
CA ASP A 762 38.86 3.23 3.74
C ASP A 762 39.36 3.89 5.03
N PRO A 763 40.13 4.99 4.92
CA PRO A 763 40.62 5.70 6.09
C PRO A 763 39.48 6.30 6.93
N PHE A 764 39.49 6.06 8.23
CA PHE A 764 38.68 6.77 9.22
C PHE A 764 39.59 7.41 10.25
N VAL A 765 39.50 8.73 10.42
CA VAL A 765 40.40 9.51 11.28
C VAL A 765 39.66 10.10 12.46
N THR A 766 40.07 9.76 13.68
CA THR A 766 39.47 10.33 14.88
C THR A 766 40.52 10.73 15.90
N ARG A 767 40.09 11.48 16.91
CA ARG A 767 40.95 11.91 18.01
C ARG A 767 40.67 11.04 19.23
N ILE A 768 41.69 10.32 19.69
CA ILE A 768 41.62 9.48 20.90
C ILE A 768 42.64 10.02 21.89
N GLY A 769 42.14 10.69 22.93
CA GLY A 769 42.99 11.43 23.87
C GLY A 769 43.75 12.56 23.18
N GLY A 770 45.07 12.61 23.36
CA GLY A 770 45.94 13.67 22.85
C GLY A 770 46.42 13.49 21.40
N GLN A 771 46.03 12.41 20.71
CA GLN A 771 46.57 12.02 19.41
C GLN A 771 45.47 11.76 18.38
N TRP A 772 45.85 11.87 17.12
CA TRP A 772 45.05 11.42 15.97
C TRP A 772 45.29 9.94 15.74
N VAL A 773 44.23 9.24 15.34
CA VAL A 773 44.25 7.81 15.02
C VAL A 773 43.55 7.64 13.68
N LEU A 774 44.22 7.01 12.72
CA LEU A 774 43.68 6.64 11.41
C LEU A 774 43.49 5.13 11.39
N TYR A 775 42.25 4.68 11.33
CA TYR A 775 41.86 3.29 11.10
C TYR A 775 41.65 3.07 9.60
N TYR A 776 41.97 1.89 9.09
CA TYR A 776 41.84 1.54 7.68
C TYR A 776 41.77 0.02 7.51
N CYS A 777 41.15 -0.45 6.44
CA CYS A 777 41.11 -1.88 6.13
C CYS A 777 42.41 -2.31 5.44
N GLY A 778 42.74 -3.60 5.55
CA GLY A 778 43.91 -4.20 4.91
C GLY A 778 44.14 -5.63 5.41
N ASN A 779 45.34 -6.16 5.19
CA ASN A 779 45.71 -7.51 5.63
C ASN A 779 46.84 -7.53 6.66
N ASP A 780 46.86 -8.59 7.47
CA ASP A 780 47.93 -8.85 8.44
C ASP A 780 49.33 -8.96 7.79
N LYS A 781 49.39 -9.32 6.51
CA LYS A 781 50.61 -9.35 5.68
C LYS A 781 50.44 -8.50 4.42
N PRO A 782 51.51 -7.84 3.93
CA PRO A 782 51.42 -6.98 2.74
C PRO A 782 50.97 -7.68 1.46
N THR A 783 51.09 -9.00 1.37
CA THR A 783 50.72 -9.82 0.19
C THR A 783 49.37 -10.52 0.34
N GLY A 784 48.56 -10.15 1.33
CA GLY A 784 47.32 -10.85 1.68
C GLY A 784 47.47 -11.82 2.85
N GLY A 785 46.35 -12.19 3.46
CA GLY A 785 46.30 -12.96 4.69
C GLY A 785 44.98 -12.74 5.41
N HIS A 786 44.99 -12.68 6.75
CA HIS A 786 43.76 -12.35 7.48
C HIS A 786 43.30 -10.93 7.15
N HIS A 787 41.99 -10.73 6.98
CA HIS A 787 41.43 -9.38 6.84
C HIS A 787 41.50 -8.66 8.19
N THR A 788 41.95 -7.41 8.19
CA THR A 788 42.26 -6.66 9.40
C THR A 788 41.79 -5.22 9.32
N VAL A 789 41.36 -4.69 10.47
CA VAL A 789 41.36 -3.24 10.69
C VAL A 789 42.70 -2.87 11.28
N LEU A 790 43.48 -2.11 10.52
CA LEU A 790 44.75 -1.55 10.92
C LEU A 790 44.54 -0.15 11.47
N TYR A 791 45.49 0.33 12.27
CA TYR A 791 45.54 1.73 12.68
C TYR A 791 46.95 2.28 12.77
N ARG A 792 47.05 3.61 12.60
CA ARG A 792 48.27 4.40 12.82
C ARG A 792 47.94 5.63 13.64
N THR A 793 48.92 6.14 14.38
CA THR A 793 48.75 7.34 15.23
C THR A 793 49.58 8.50 14.72
N SER A 794 49.09 9.73 14.92
CA SER A 794 49.78 10.97 14.54
C SER A 794 49.53 12.09 15.56
N HIS A 795 50.45 13.06 15.62
CA HIS A 795 50.25 14.31 16.35
C HIS A 795 49.91 15.50 15.44
N ASP A 796 50.13 15.38 14.13
CA ASP A 796 50.07 16.52 13.19
C ASP A 796 49.28 16.25 11.91
N LEU A 797 48.71 15.05 11.74
CA LEU A 797 47.96 14.58 10.55
C LEU A 797 48.82 14.30 9.30
N PHE A 798 50.13 14.56 9.35
CA PHE A 798 51.06 14.35 8.23
C PHE A 798 52.01 13.18 8.46
N HIS A 799 52.53 13.04 9.69
CA HIS A 799 53.46 11.99 10.06
C HIS A 799 52.74 10.94 10.88
N TRP A 800 52.70 9.72 10.36
CA TRP A 800 51.98 8.59 10.94
C TRP A 800 52.95 7.53 11.45
N SER A 801 52.61 6.89 12.57
CA SER A 801 53.39 5.78 13.12
C SER A 801 53.42 4.58 12.18
N GLU A 802 54.23 3.58 12.55
CA GLU A 802 54.07 2.21 12.05
C GLU A 802 52.65 1.68 12.28
N ARG A 803 52.20 0.78 11.40
CA ARG A 803 50.89 0.14 11.48
C ARG A 803 50.78 -0.73 12.73
N ARG A 804 49.58 -0.78 13.28
CA ARG A 804 49.17 -1.69 14.35
C ARG A 804 47.81 -2.28 13.99
N VAL A 805 47.43 -3.36 14.66
CA VAL A 805 46.19 -4.09 14.37
C VAL A 805 45.16 -3.77 15.45
N ALA A 806 43.99 -3.26 15.04
CA ALA A 806 42.85 -3.04 15.93
C ALA A 806 41.91 -4.25 15.95
N TYR A 807 41.73 -4.93 14.82
CA TYR A 807 40.86 -6.10 14.68
C TYR A 807 41.44 -7.07 13.64
N THR A 808 41.25 -8.38 13.86
CA THR A 808 41.62 -9.44 12.91
C THR A 808 40.44 -10.36 12.71
N ASP A 809 40.02 -10.51 11.46
CA ASP A 809 38.97 -11.42 11.06
C ASP A 809 39.51 -12.86 10.91
N PRO A 810 38.73 -13.90 11.25
CA PRO A 810 39.14 -15.28 10.99
C PRO A 810 39.27 -15.59 9.49
N THR A 811 38.58 -14.87 8.61
CA THR A 811 38.67 -15.09 7.16
C THR A 811 39.95 -14.52 6.58
N THR A 812 40.42 -15.15 5.49
CA THR A 812 41.65 -14.78 4.79
C THR A 812 41.39 -14.52 3.32
N GLY A 813 42.15 -13.59 2.73
CA GLY A 813 42.07 -13.29 1.31
C GLY A 813 43.03 -12.17 0.91
N THR A 814 42.79 -11.65 -0.29
CA THR A 814 43.38 -10.43 -0.83
C THR A 814 42.27 -9.39 -0.94
N GLY A 815 42.51 -8.15 -0.51
CA GLY A 815 41.49 -7.09 -0.50
C GLY A 815 41.08 -6.62 0.90
N GLY A 816 40.34 -5.51 0.98
CA GLY A 816 39.73 -5.03 2.23
C GLY A 816 38.73 -6.03 2.82
N GLY A 817 38.04 -6.76 1.94
CA GLY A 817 37.20 -7.90 2.26
C GLY A 817 36.10 -7.53 3.26
N VAL A 818 35.98 -8.35 4.30
CA VAL A 818 34.92 -8.20 5.31
C VAL A 818 35.23 -7.17 6.41
N THR A 819 36.33 -6.41 6.25
CA THR A 819 36.82 -5.40 7.20
C THR A 819 36.82 -3.98 6.64
N GLU A 820 36.19 -3.78 5.48
CA GLU A 820 36.06 -2.49 4.80
C GLU A 820 35.26 -1.47 5.63
N SER A 821 35.41 -0.21 5.23
CA SER A 821 34.72 0.96 5.81
C SER A 821 34.73 1.02 7.35
N PRO A 822 35.90 0.91 8.02
CA PRO A 822 35.96 0.89 9.48
C PRO A 822 35.49 2.21 10.09
N TRP A 823 34.57 2.14 11.05
CA TRP A 823 34.14 3.29 11.83
C TRP A 823 34.28 3.01 13.33
N VAL A 824 34.96 3.89 14.07
CA VAL A 824 35.15 3.74 15.53
C VAL A 824 34.45 4.87 16.27
N TYR A 825 33.52 4.50 17.15
CA TYR A 825 32.71 5.45 17.91
C TYR A 825 32.76 5.18 19.41
N LYS A 826 32.85 6.24 20.22
CA LYS A 826 32.78 6.15 21.68
C LYS A 826 31.35 6.40 22.14
N HIS A 827 30.76 5.45 22.87
CA HIS A 827 29.47 5.62 23.52
C HIS A 827 29.53 5.15 24.97
N GLY A 828 29.30 6.08 25.90
CA GLY A 828 29.54 5.85 27.33
C GLY A 828 31.01 5.51 27.61
N GLU A 829 31.23 4.42 28.35
CA GLU A 829 32.56 3.90 28.69
C GLU A 829 33.09 2.87 27.67
N ASN A 830 32.37 2.64 26.57
CA ASN A 830 32.71 1.64 25.56
C ASN A 830 33.06 2.29 24.21
N TRP A 831 33.84 1.53 23.43
CA TRP A 831 34.15 1.79 22.04
C TRP A 831 33.47 0.76 21.16
N TYR A 832 32.99 1.21 20.00
CA TYR A 832 32.30 0.39 19.02
C TYR A 832 33.01 0.50 17.69
N LEU A 833 33.34 -0.65 17.09
CA LEU A 833 33.88 -0.77 15.75
C LEU A 833 32.79 -1.29 14.81
N PHE A 834 32.53 -0.57 13.74
CA PHE A 834 31.64 -0.96 12.66
C PHE A 834 32.49 -1.31 11.43
N ILE A 835 32.26 -2.47 10.82
CA ILE A 835 32.99 -2.93 9.63
C ILE A 835 32.11 -3.74 8.69
N GLY A 836 32.32 -3.62 7.38
CA GLY A 836 31.60 -4.35 6.35
C GLY A 836 32.07 -3.99 4.94
N PRO A 837 31.77 -4.80 3.91
CA PRO A 837 30.53 -5.58 3.83
C PRO A 837 30.62 -6.99 4.42
N ARG A 838 29.50 -7.45 5.00
CA ARG A 838 29.25 -8.82 5.52
C ARG A 838 28.03 -9.43 4.81
N PRO A 839 28.18 -9.96 3.59
CA PRO A 839 27.05 -10.44 2.80
C PRO A 839 26.41 -11.72 3.38
N SER A 840 25.10 -11.71 3.64
CA SER A 840 24.32 -12.95 3.70
C SER A 840 23.83 -13.30 2.29
N GLN A 841 24.46 -14.27 1.62
CA GLN A 841 24.01 -14.86 0.34
C GLN A 841 23.81 -13.88 -0.85
N GLN A 842 24.89 -13.21 -1.30
CA GLN A 842 25.05 -12.50 -2.60
C GLN A 842 24.81 -10.97 -2.68
N ALA A 843 24.77 -10.21 -1.57
CA ALA A 843 24.58 -8.74 -1.61
C ALA A 843 25.73 -7.93 -0.97
N TYR A 844 26.18 -6.84 -1.61
CA TYR A 844 27.19 -5.87 -1.13
C TYR A 844 26.66 -4.95 0.01
N ILE A 845 26.00 -5.55 1.01
CA ILE A 845 25.35 -4.85 2.13
C ILE A 845 25.49 -5.69 3.41
N GLY A 846 25.90 -5.06 4.51
CA GLY A 846 25.97 -5.67 5.85
C GLY A 846 27.18 -5.14 6.64
N THR A 847 26.94 -4.66 7.87
CA THR A 847 27.97 -4.08 8.76
C THR A 847 27.89 -4.76 10.12
N ASP A 848 28.96 -5.45 10.53
CA ASP A 848 29.08 -6.03 11.86
C ASP A 848 29.55 -4.97 12.87
N VAL A 849 29.06 -5.07 14.11
CA VAL A 849 29.39 -4.14 15.21
C VAL A 849 30.08 -4.90 16.34
N PHE A 850 31.25 -4.43 16.76
CA PHE A 850 32.05 -5.01 17.83
C PHE A 850 32.24 -4.01 18.97
N VAL A 851 32.19 -4.48 20.22
CA VAL A 851 32.39 -3.64 21.40
C VAL A 851 33.76 -3.88 22.04
N SER A 852 34.39 -2.84 22.57
CA SER A 852 35.60 -2.96 23.39
C SER A 852 35.69 -1.86 24.44
N LYS A 853 36.50 -2.09 25.48
CA LYS A 853 36.96 -1.04 26.41
C LYS A 853 38.19 -0.30 25.89
N ASP A 854 38.90 -0.89 24.95
CA ASP A 854 40.12 -0.36 24.34
C ASP A 854 39.86 -0.03 22.86
N PRO A 855 39.94 1.24 22.43
CA PRO A 855 39.75 1.60 21.03
C PRO A 855 40.83 1.04 20.11
N PHE A 856 41.91 0.49 20.65
CA PHE A 856 43.02 -0.08 19.90
C PHE A 856 42.95 -1.59 19.77
N HIS A 857 41.94 -2.25 20.36
CA HIS A 857 41.81 -3.70 20.32
C HIS A 857 40.35 -4.15 20.40
N PHE A 858 39.88 -4.83 19.35
CA PHE A 858 38.56 -5.45 19.24
C PHE A 858 38.72 -6.94 18.93
N ASP A 859 37.89 -7.78 19.55
CA ASP A 859 37.93 -9.23 19.41
C ASP A 859 36.68 -9.73 18.67
N VAL A 860 36.84 -10.72 17.81
CA VAL A 860 35.77 -11.37 17.04
C VAL A 860 34.63 -11.85 17.94
N LYS A 861 34.95 -12.32 19.16
CA LYS A 861 33.96 -12.80 20.13
C LYS A 861 33.09 -11.69 20.73
N ASP A 862 33.51 -10.44 20.59
CA ASP A 862 32.83 -9.26 21.14
C ASP A 862 31.92 -8.58 20.10
N ARG A 863 31.46 -9.34 19.11
CA ARG A 863 30.39 -8.91 18.19
C ARG A 863 29.08 -8.72 18.96
N VAL A 864 28.53 -7.52 18.86
CA VAL A 864 27.31 -7.07 19.54
C VAL A 864 26.28 -6.55 18.55
N GLY A 865 26.36 -6.85 17.26
CA GLY A 865 25.31 -6.43 16.33
C GLY A 865 25.67 -6.64 14.87
N HIS A 866 24.63 -6.53 14.05
CA HIS A 866 24.73 -6.47 12.60
C HIS A 866 23.70 -5.45 12.10
N ILE A 867 24.13 -4.55 11.21
CA ILE A 867 23.30 -3.51 10.60
C ILE A 867 23.29 -3.76 9.10
N ARG A 868 22.12 -3.79 8.48
CA ARG A 868 21.97 -3.89 7.02
C ARG A 868 22.31 -2.55 6.35
N SER A 869 23.59 -2.20 6.39
CA SER A 869 24.19 -1.02 5.77
C SER A 869 25.55 -1.38 5.17
N HIS A 870 26.02 -0.56 4.25
CA HIS A 870 27.39 -0.57 3.73
C HIS A 870 27.93 0.87 3.76
N ALA A 871 29.24 0.98 4.02
CA ALA A 871 29.98 2.20 4.30
C ALA A 871 29.27 3.14 5.29
N LEU A 872 28.97 2.59 6.48
CA LEU A 872 28.24 3.27 7.52
C LEU A 872 29.11 4.31 8.22
N GLU A 873 28.67 5.58 8.21
CA GLU A 873 29.13 6.63 9.12
C GLU A 873 28.07 6.92 10.18
N LEU A 874 28.50 7.24 11.41
CA LEU A 874 27.61 7.70 12.48
C LEU A 874 27.73 9.21 12.65
N VAL A 875 26.62 9.92 12.47
CA VAL A 875 26.56 11.39 12.60
C VAL A 875 25.62 11.76 13.75
N THR A 876 26.06 12.66 14.64
CA THR A 876 25.22 13.17 15.74
C THR A 876 24.78 14.60 15.44
N VAL A 877 23.47 14.86 15.41
CA VAL A 877 22.88 16.19 15.21
C VAL A 877 21.89 16.47 16.32
N ALA A 878 22.06 17.61 17.02
CA ALA A 878 21.18 18.02 18.12
C ALA A 878 20.99 16.95 19.23
N GLY A 879 21.98 16.08 19.45
CA GLY A 879 21.93 15.00 20.44
C GLY A 879 21.30 13.69 19.96
N GLU A 880 20.80 13.66 18.73
CA GLU A 880 20.28 12.45 18.08
C GLU A 880 21.36 11.85 17.19
N ASN A 881 21.46 10.51 17.16
CA ASN A 881 22.43 9.80 16.33
C ASN A 881 21.75 9.29 15.07
N PHE A 882 22.49 9.33 13.97
CA PHE A 882 22.11 8.83 12.67
C PHE A 882 23.21 7.95 12.13
N VAL A 883 22.85 6.97 11.31
CA VAL A 883 23.77 6.14 10.57
C VAL A 883 23.46 6.22 9.09
N SER A 884 24.49 6.15 8.25
CA SER A 884 24.34 6.19 6.80
C SER A 884 24.42 4.82 6.14
N HIS A 885 23.97 4.77 4.88
CA HIS A 885 24.06 3.61 3.99
C HIS A 885 24.24 4.08 2.55
N CYS A 886 25.16 3.44 1.83
CA CYS A 886 25.32 3.55 0.38
C CYS A 886 25.83 2.23 -0.20
N GLY A 887 26.23 2.19 -1.48
CA GLY A 887 26.81 1.00 -2.08
C GLY A 887 26.48 0.83 -3.56
N TRP A 888 27.17 -0.11 -4.20
CA TRP A 888 26.88 -0.51 -5.57
C TRP A 888 25.44 -0.99 -5.72
N GLY A 889 24.77 -0.53 -6.79
CA GLY A 889 23.37 -0.82 -7.07
C GLY A 889 22.37 -0.17 -6.10
N GLN A 890 22.81 0.65 -5.15
CA GLN A 890 21.93 1.41 -4.25
C GLN A 890 21.61 2.82 -4.80
N GLY A 891 22.44 3.32 -5.73
CA GLY A 891 22.35 4.63 -6.36
C GLY A 891 22.65 5.80 -5.41
N GLY A 892 21.78 6.05 -4.44
CA GLY A 892 21.88 7.23 -3.59
C GLY A 892 22.69 7.05 -2.31
N LEU A 893 22.69 8.11 -1.52
CA LEU A 893 23.07 8.09 -0.11
C LEU A 893 21.82 8.08 0.76
N PHE A 894 21.84 7.24 1.79
CA PHE A 894 20.71 7.01 2.69
C PHE A 894 21.10 7.26 4.15
N LEU A 895 20.12 7.60 4.98
CA LEU A 895 20.31 7.91 6.38
C LEU A 895 19.17 7.34 7.24
N ALA A 896 19.49 6.80 8.40
CA ALA A 896 18.54 6.26 9.38
C ALA A 896 18.85 6.77 10.80
N PRO A 897 17.85 7.00 11.67
CA PRO A 897 18.11 7.25 13.08
C PRO A 897 18.71 6.01 13.76
N LEU A 898 19.65 6.23 14.68
CA LEU A 898 20.24 5.21 15.55
C LEU A 898 19.91 5.52 17.01
N VAL A 899 19.24 4.58 17.68
CA VAL A 899 19.00 4.65 19.12
C VAL A 899 19.93 3.69 19.84
N TRP A 900 20.75 4.18 20.76
CA TRP A 900 21.60 3.28 21.54
C TRP A 900 20.76 2.46 22.53
N PRO A 901 20.90 1.12 22.58
CA PRO A 901 20.28 0.31 23.63
C PRO A 901 20.88 0.67 25.00
N ALA A 902 20.13 0.44 26.09
CA ALA A 902 20.69 0.61 27.43
C ALA A 902 21.85 -0.38 27.65
N GLU A 903 22.92 0.04 28.32
CA GLU A 903 24.16 -0.75 28.44
C GLU A 903 23.94 -2.15 29.06
N LYS A 904 22.96 -2.28 29.94
CA LYS A 904 22.52 -3.55 30.56
C LYS A 904 21.86 -4.55 29.58
N ASP A 905 21.40 -4.07 28.43
CA ASP A 905 20.63 -4.83 27.44
C ASP A 905 21.52 -5.30 26.26
N LEU A 906 22.80 -4.93 26.23
CA LEU A 906 23.78 -5.43 25.26
C LEU A 906 24.11 -6.90 25.59
N GLN A 907 23.79 -7.83 24.68
CA GLN A 907 24.22 -9.22 24.78
C GLN A 907 25.22 -9.53 23.65
N ARG A 908 26.16 -10.44 23.92
CA ARG A 908 27.07 -10.92 22.88
C ARG A 908 26.30 -11.82 21.92
N CYS A 909 26.39 -11.54 20.62
CA CYS A 909 25.86 -12.45 19.62
C CYS A 909 26.71 -13.73 19.62
N PRO A 910 26.12 -14.94 19.66
CA PRO A 910 26.88 -16.17 19.46
C PRO A 910 27.59 -16.08 18.11
N VAL A 911 28.88 -16.39 18.12
CA VAL A 911 29.71 -16.51 16.92
C VAL A 911 29.19 -17.71 16.15
N THR A 912 28.31 -17.48 15.16
CA THR A 912 28.02 -18.48 14.14
C THR A 912 29.26 -18.57 13.25
N GLN A 913 29.98 -19.70 13.33
CA GLN A 913 31.13 -20.02 12.49
C GLN A 913 30.80 -19.97 11.01
#